data_AF-A0A3B1IGE5-F1
#
_entry.id   AF-A0A3B1IGE5-F1
#
_cell.length_a   1.000
_cell.length_b   1.000
_cell.length_c   1.000
_cell.angle_alpha   90.00
_cell.angle_beta   90.00
_cell.angle_gamma   90.00
#
_symmetry.space_group_name_H-M   'P 1'
#
loop_
_entity.id
_entity.type
_entity.pdbx_description
1 polymer ?
#
loop_
_entity_poly.entity_id
_entity_poly.type
_entity_poly.pdbx_seq_one_letter_code
_entity_poly.pdbx_strand_id
1 'polypeptide(L)'
;MQNLRNICQHLSKSDISVDTRATVFSNSYAYLQSVDFDASALVGLPLVLTENDTTLVKATQAVLSLPHSNEFRPYLYPIQSNHVKYAKFFKKIGVKEKPTITQLCTVLQDIYQECSDKNTLHPNQQTTVQRVVKQIFQLIKEDKTCNFHDNTLYLPSTDGKLYESNTLFFNDTVFRPKRLEDPLRTKLKLLENLNHCHLGNDPYEHQKLLQLLPQNIRPKLLTQVISENLVGAHAEQCEYGKRCEFSGWFEQHLSSRAFHYGLICLIREQSKGSISQTEATRMCENIFGKIQINCCSDLQTELLLHQVPLEGTRSRTQVYVKKQPEASIFYLKHSDDMDFEVVNEVIMHLTKEINGLLNNRLNSFMLLILGHLLLCKNLENVERTLEQNGIHNSMTEEGGFGTRPDPGDPIPEEWLDSLDMNPFNCFEKGEYVGFQKDELKNEYRFAIIVECLDELSGQNRRIPARYKIQIGTDEFIEVSSLDLYQFKREQSTPMTFSSCTEMAVMPNPSESTSSPRIPTPQHEPKERHKPQTPEERPKPQTLDEVKEEIDQYLKEIWKMSEEDKCKAIKRLYLRWHPDKNLDNTKLFNEAFKYLQKKINELEGGKTAGSTSSGGDHFRESWSRWNEEARRHRRGRERFYQNNSRRHYNFWSYFTPRDMPNPDIPDREEAKRWYRQAECDLSAAQSEPAASPEWNLFKVHQAVEKALIASEYRRKGRHPGNISIAGLAQQISHYSPHLSEVPSAVAQLRTLGVDAKKTQYPNCHPPPRIPHDQFRHEDAREAVKIPGLEMIGLKVYKIYFKNSLHS
;
A
#
# COMPACT_ATOMS: atom_id res chain seq x y z
N MET A 1 55.60 48.59 39.26
CA MET A 1 55.38 47.76 38.06
C MET A 1 56.70 47.25 37.45
N GLN A 2 57.68 48.10 37.15
CA GLN A 2 59.00 47.65 36.63
C GLN A 2 59.70 46.63 37.55
N ASN A 3 59.62 46.80 38.88
CA ASN A 3 60.17 45.83 39.83
C ASN A 3 59.54 44.43 39.69
N LEU A 4 58.23 44.34 39.47
CA LEU A 4 57.55 43.05 39.25
C LEU A 4 58.05 42.39 37.95
N ARG A 5 58.25 43.17 36.88
CA ARG A 5 58.85 42.67 35.63
C ARG A 5 60.24 42.07 35.86
N ASN A 6 61.09 42.78 36.57
CA ASN A 6 62.45 42.31 36.85
C ASN A 6 62.43 41.02 37.69
N ILE A 7 61.54 40.93 38.69
CA ILE A 7 61.40 39.73 39.52
C ILE A 7 60.89 38.53 38.71
N CYS A 8 59.94 38.73 37.80
CA CYS A 8 59.46 37.67 36.89
C CYS A 8 60.57 37.10 35.99
N GLN A 9 61.64 37.85 35.73
CA GLN A 9 62.76 37.42 34.89
C GLN A 9 63.83 36.62 35.66
N HIS A 10 63.83 36.68 37.00
CA HIS A 10 64.79 35.97 37.85
C HIS A 10 64.22 34.65 38.40
N LEU A 11 64.61 33.53 37.78
CA LEU A 11 64.17 32.16 38.11
C LEU A 11 65.15 31.43 39.06
N SER A 12 65.56 32.08 40.14
CA SER A 12 66.36 31.39 41.18
C SER A 12 65.53 30.32 41.89
N LYS A 13 66.17 29.18 42.21
CA LYS A 13 65.54 27.96 42.76
C LYS A 13 65.88 27.68 44.23
N SER A 14 66.60 28.57 44.92
CA SER A 14 66.85 28.38 46.36
C SER A 14 65.59 28.67 47.18
N ASP A 15 65.35 27.90 48.24
CA ASP A 15 64.17 28.05 49.11
C ASP A 15 64.03 29.48 49.64
N ILE A 16 65.15 30.09 50.08
CA ILE A 16 65.21 31.49 50.53
C ILE A 16 64.75 32.46 49.44
N SER A 17 65.14 32.22 48.19
CA SER A 17 64.75 33.08 47.07
C SER A 17 63.28 32.92 46.69
N VAL A 18 62.72 31.72 46.84
CA VAL A 18 61.31 31.44 46.60
C VAL A 18 60.45 32.14 47.65
N ASP A 19 60.79 32.00 48.93
CA ASP A 19 60.08 32.66 50.04
C ASP A 19 60.15 34.19 49.97
N THR A 20 61.33 34.72 49.62
CA THR A 20 61.52 36.16 49.42
C THR A 20 60.65 36.65 48.27
N ARG A 21 60.65 35.93 47.14
CA ARG A 21 59.83 36.26 45.97
C ARG A 21 58.34 36.23 46.33
N ALA A 22 57.88 35.18 47.00
CA ALA A 22 56.50 35.04 47.46
C ALA A 22 56.07 36.24 48.30
N THR A 23 56.88 36.60 49.30
CA THR A 23 56.64 37.74 50.19
C THR A 23 56.54 39.06 49.42
N VAL A 24 57.47 39.30 48.48
CA VAL A 24 57.47 40.52 47.66
C VAL A 24 56.21 40.59 46.78
N PHE A 25 55.78 39.48 46.19
CA PHE A 25 54.56 39.40 45.41
C PHE A 25 53.32 39.63 46.27
N SER A 26 53.19 38.99 47.44
CA SER A 26 52.05 39.21 48.35
C SER A 26 51.93 40.67 48.80
N ASN A 27 53.06 41.33 49.11
CA ASN A 27 53.09 42.76 49.44
C ASN A 27 52.70 43.63 48.23
N SER A 28 53.19 43.26 47.04
CA SER A 28 52.87 43.96 45.79
C SER A 28 51.39 43.82 45.43
N TYR A 29 50.78 42.65 45.60
CA TYR A 29 49.35 42.43 45.38
C TYR A 29 48.52 43.28 46.35
N ALA A 30 48.90 43.32 47.64
CA ALA A 30 48.23 44.13 48.64
C ALA A 30 48.26 45.62 48.27
N TYR A 31 49.44 46.13 47.89
CA TYR A 31 49.62 47.51 47.47
C TYR A 31 48.82 47.81 46.20
N LEU A 32 49.00 47.04 45.13
CA LEU A 32 48.34 47.26 43.84
C LEU A 32 46.82 47.08 43.90
N GLN A 33 46.30 46.29 44.85
CA GLN A 33 44.87 46.23 45.11
C GLN A 33 44.32 47.52 45.73
N SER A 34 45.14 48.26 46.49
CA SER A 34 44.74 49.47 47.22
C SER A 34 44.86 50.77 46.41
N VAL A 35 45.57 50.74 45.28
CA VAL A 35 45.82 51.91 44.43
C VAL A 35 45.23 51.71 43.04
N ASP A 36 44.89 52.80 42.37
CA ASP A 36 44.58 52.73 40.95
C ASP A 36 45.87 52.61 40.12
N PHE A 37 45.81 51.80 39.08
CA PHE A 37 46.95 51.53 38.21
C PHE A 37 46.46 51.03 36.85
N ASP A 38 47.24 51.31 35.81
CA ASP A 38 46.99 50.78 34.48
C ASP A 38 47.41 49.30 34.40
N ALA A 39 46.42 48.43 34.22
CA ALA A 39 46.63 46.99 34.10
C ALA A 39 47.35 46.57 32.81
N SER A 40 47.33 47.41 31.77
CA SER A 40 47.95 47.11 30.47
C SER A 40 49.46 46.83 30.61
N ALA A 41 50.12 47.51 31.55
CA ALA A 41 51.54 47.36 31.85
C ALA A 41 51.91 46.00 32.46
N LEU A 42 50.93 45.23 32.97
CA LEU A 42 51.12 43.93 33.62
C LEU A 42 50.63 42.75 32.78
N VAL A 43 50.02 43.01 31.61
CA VAL A 43 49.52 41.96 30.71
C VAL A 43 50.68 41.09 30.22
N GLY A 44 50.45 39.77 30.19
CA GLY A 44 51.41 38.78 29.67
C GLY A 44 52.54 38.37 30.62
N LEU A 45 52.70 39.06 31.76
CA LEU A 45 53.70 38.71 32.78
C LEU A 45 53.21 37.54 33.66
N PRO A 46 54.11 36.63 34.09
CA PRO A 46 53.79 35.57 35.03
C PRO A 46 53.74 36.14 36.46
N LEU A 47 52.55 36.63 36.84
CA LEU A 47 52.34 37.38 38.08
C LEU A 47 51.54 36.62 39.12
N VAL A 48 51.02 35.43 38.82
CA VAL A 48 50.16 34.68 39.74
C VAL A 48 50.99 33.59 40.40
N LEU A 49 51.13 33.66 41.73
CA LEU A 49 51.76 32.61 42.53
C LEU A 49 50.84 31.37 42.61
N THR A 50 51.44 30.22 42.35
CA THR A 50 50.81 28.90 42.32
C THR A 50 51.73 27.85 42.95
N GLU A 51 51.22 26.64 43.18
CA GLU A 51 51.99 25.51 43.71
C GLU A 51 52.71 25.83 45.03
N ASN A 52 51.96 26.30 46.03
CA ASN A 52 52.50 26.72 47.33
C ASN A 52 53.53 27.86 47.19
N ASP A 53 53.19 28.86 46.38
CA ASP A 53 54.01 30.05 46.11
C ASP A 53 55.38 29.78 45.44
N THR A 54 55.57 28.57 44.92
CA THR A 54 56.83 28.17 44.26
C THR A 54 56.88 28.55 42.78
N THR A 55 55.74 28.54 42.09
CA THR A 55 55.65 28.71 40.63
C THR A 55 54.85 29.97 40.27
N LEU A 56 55.29 30.67 39.21
CA LEU A 56 54.59 31.85 38.68
C LEU A 56 53.95 31.55 37.33
N VAL A 57 52.66 31.85 37.19
CA VAL A 57 51.91 31.69 35.93
C VAL A 57 51.28 33.00 35.48
N LYS A 58 50.94 33.08 34.19
CA LYS A 58 50.27 34.27 33.62
C LYS A 58 48.82 34.36 34.13
N ALA A 59 48.26 35.56 34.11
CA ALA A 59 46.85 35.77 34.46
C ALA A 59 45.89 34.93 33.59
N THR A 60 46.26 34.64 32.33
CA THR A 60 45.50 33.79 31.41
C THR A 60 45.49 32.31 31.81
N GLN A 61 46.48 31.85 32.58
CA GLN A 61 46.59 30.48 33.09
C GLN A 61 46.02 30.33 34.51
N ALA A 62 45.32 31.36 35.01
CA ALA A 62 44.73 31.36 36.34
C ALA A 62 43.24 31.73 36.31
N VAL A 63 42.49 31.16 37.25
CA VAL A 63 41.09 31.48 37.52
C VAL A 63 40.84 31.55 39.03
N LEU A 64 39.78 32.23 39.47
CA LEU A 64 39.45 32.29 40.90
C LEU A 64 38.88 30.96 41.42
N SER A 65 38.04 30.30 40.62
CA SER A 65 37.41 29.02 40.98
C SER A 65 37.62 28.00 39.87
N LEU A 66 38.25 26.87 40.23
CA LEU A 66 38.48 25.73 39.34
C LEU A 66 38.17 24.42 40.07
N PRO A 67 36.97 23.85 39.87
CA PRO A 67 36.68 22.50 40.35
C PRO A 67 37.66 21.49 39.75
N HIS A 68 38.07 20.49 40.53
CA HIS A 68 39.03 19.46 40.12
C HIS A 68 40.39 20.04 39.63
N SER A 69 40.87 21.10 40.28
CA SER A 69 42.07 21.85 39.88
C SER A 69 43.32 21.01 39.61
N ASN A 70 43.52 19.88 40.30
CA ASN A 70 44.66 18.99 40.07
C ASN A 70 44.66 18.37 38.66
N GLU A 71 43.50 18.19 38.06
CA GLU A 71 43.35 17.60 36.72
C GLU A 71 43.65 18.58 35.59
N PHE A 72 43.81 19.88 35.91
CA PHE A 72 44.14 20.94 34.95
C PHE A 72 45.61 21.32 34.94
N ARG A 73 46.41 20.80 35.88
CA ARG A 73 47.83 21.12 35.97
C ARG A 73 48.62 20.39 34.88
N PRO A 74 49.66 21.02 34.30
CA PRO A 74 50.21 22.35 34.60
C PRO A 74 49.61 23.50 33.78
N TYR A 75 48.45 23.32 33.14
CA TYR A 75 47.96 24.27 32.12
C TYR A 75 47.04 25.37 32.68
N LEU A 76 46.24 25.06 33.70
CA LEU A 76 45.30 26.02 34.31
C LEU A 76 45.23 25.84 35.84
N TYR A 77 45.32 26.95 36.57
CA TYR A 77 45.41 26.95 38.03
C TYR A 77 44.31 27.78 38.71
N PRO A 78 43.81 27.36 39.89
CA PRO A 78 43.03 28.23 40.76
C PRO A 78 43.96 29.20 41.52
N ILE A 79 43.45 30.37 41.89
CA ILE A 79 44.11 31.23 42.90
C ILE A 79 44.19 30.47 44.23
N GLN A 80 45.38 30.47 44.83
CA GLN A 80 45.62 29.81 46.10
C GLN A 80 44.84 30.47 47.24
N SER A 81 44.45 29.69 48.25
CA SER A 81 43.59 30.14 49.35
C SER A 81 44.15 31.35 50.12
N ASN A 82 45.47 31.41 50.31
CA ASN A 82 46.19 32.54 50.92
C ASN A 82 46.09 33.84 50.09
N HIS A 83 45.84 33.73 48.79
CA HIS A 83 45.82 34.83 47.82
C HIS A 83 44.40 35.27 47.40
N VAL A 84 43.36 34.58 47.85
CA VAL A 84 41.94 34.93 47.55
C VAL A 84 41.60 36.36 48.00
N LYS A 85 42.21 36.85 49.08
CA LYS A 85 42.06 38.24 49.55
C LYS A 85 42.50 39.31 48.52
N TYR A 86 43.27 38.92 47.50
CA TYR A 86 43.73 39.78 46.42
C TYR A 86 42.89 39.63 45.13
N ALA A 87 41.69 39.04 45.22
CA ALA A 87 40.83 38.78 44.05
C ALA A 87 40.52 40.03 43.22
N LYS A 88 40.38 41.22 43.82
CA LYS A 88 40.11 42.46 43.05
C LYS A 88 41.29 42.81 42.15
N PHE A 89 42.52 42.69 42.67
CA PHE A 89 43.73 42.85 41.87
C PHE A 89 43.80 41.83 40.75
N PHE A 90 43.59 40.54 41.06
CA PHE A 90 43.65 39.48 40.05
C PHE A 90 42.61 39.67 38.93
N LYS A 91 41.37 40.04 39.26
CA LYS A 91 40.35 40.38 38.26
C LYS A 91 40.80 41.55 37.38
N LYS A 92 41.41 42.59 37.97
CA LYS A 92 41.89 43.78 37.24
C LYS A 92 43.01 43.46 36.24
N ILE A 93 43.90 42.51 36.54
CA ILE A 93 44.96 42.07 35.61
C ILE A 93 44.51 40.96 34.62
N GLY A 94 43.23 40.57 34.65
CA GLY A 94 42.63 39.67 33.66
C GLY A 94 42.32 38.25 34.13
N VAL A 95 42.55 37.90 35.40
CA VAL A 95 42.15 36.59 35.96
C VAL A 95 40.63 36.49 35.97
N LYS A 96 40.10 35.40 35.39
CA LYS A 96 38.66 35.17 35.26
C LYS A 96 38.09 34.45 36.48
N GLU A 97 36.79 34.60 36.72
CA GLU A 97 36.14 33.99 37.87
C GLU A 97 36.01 32.47 37.74
N LYS A 98 35.61 32.02 36.54
CA LYS A 98 35.56 30.62 36.11
C LYS A 98 36.33 30.48 34.78
N PRO A 99 36.70 29.25 34.38
CA PRO A 99 37.33 29.00 33.09
C PRO A 99 36.47 29.51 31.94
N THR A 100 37.10 30.23 31.02
CA THR A 100 36.47 30.69 29.78
C THR A 100 36.79 29.74 28.62
N ILE A 101 35.97 29.73 27.57
CA ILE A 101 36.24 28.90 26.38
C ILE A 101 37.61 29.22 25.78
N THR A 102 38.01 30.49 25.73
CA THR A 102 39.35 30.87 25.24
C THR A 102 40.45 30.22 26.05
N GLN A 103 40.37 30.26 27.38
CA GLN A 103 41.37 29.60 28.24
C GLN A 103 41.39 28.09 28.02
N LEU A 104 40.22 27.45 27.92
CA LEU A 104 40.11 26.01 27.69
C LEU A 104 40.64 25.59 26.31
N CYS A 105 40.37 26.37 25.26
CA CYS A 105 40.94 26.13 23.93
C CYS A 105 42.47 26.29 23.93
N THR A 106 43.01 27.31 24.63
CA THR A 106 44.46 27.47 24.78
C THR A 106 45.09 26.28 25.50
N VAL A 107 44.45 25.73 26.54
CA VAL A 107 44.95 24.51 27.20
C VAL A 107 45.06 23.34 26.21
N LEU A 108 44.03 23.09 25.40
CA LEU A 108 44.08 22.02 24.39
C LEU A 108 45.12 22.30 23.29
N GLN A 109 45.29 23.56 22.91
CA GLN A 109 46.31 23.98 21.95
C GLN A 109 47.72 23.77 22.50
N ASP A 110 47.99 24.12 23.75
CA ASP A 110 49.29 23.92 24.40
C ASP A 110 49.62 22.42 24.47
N ILE A 111 48.66 21.57 24.86
CA ILE A 111 48.81 20.11 24.88
C ILE A 111 49.09 19.57 23.47
N TYR A 112 48.37 20.08 22.46
CA TYR A 112 48.58 19.69 21.06
C TYR A 112 50.01 20.02 20.58
N GLN A 113 50.51 21.23 20.88
CA GLN A 113 51.85 21.65 20.49
C GLN A 113 52.93 20.82 21.20
N GLU A 114 52.78 20.58 22.50
CA GLU A 114 53.71 19.77 23.31
C GLU A 114 53.77 18.29 22.90
N CYS A 115 52.76 17.80 22.19
CA CYS A 115 52.64 16.40 21.78
C CYS A 115 52.77 16.21 20.27
N SER A 116 53.05 17.28 19.52
CA SER A 116 53.17 17.26 18.05
C SER A 116 54.24 16.27 17.56
N ASP A 117 55.33 16.10 18.32
CA ASP A 117 56.44 15.19 18.07
C ASP A 117 56.32 13.83 18.81
N LYS A 118 55.29 13.66 19.64
CA LYS A 118 55.09 12.47 20.50
C LYS A 118 54.03 11.53 19.93
N ASN A 119 54.15 10.25 20.30
CA ASN A 119 53.20 9.22 19.85
C ASN A 119 51.91 9.15 20.68
N THR A 120 51.96 9.53 21.95
CA THR A 120 50.82 9.42 22.88
C THR A 120 50.85 10.54 23.91
N LEU A 121 49.68 10.98 24.37
CA LEU A 121 49.54 11.82 25.55
C LEU A 121 49.93 11.04 26.82
N HIS A 122 50.61 11.69 27.77
CA HIS A 122 50.85 11.07 29.09
C HIS A 122 49.60 11.13 29.98
N PRO A 123 49.51 10.34 31.06
CA PRO A 123 48.28 10.23 31.86
C PRO A 123 47.69 11.56 32.34
N ASN A 124 48.52 12.48 32.87
CA ASN A 124 48.02 13.79 33.31
C ASN A 124 47.43 14.63 32.15
N GLN A 125 48.06 14.63 30.96
CA GLN A 125 47.53 15.30 29.77
C GLN A 125 46.20 14.67 29.34
N GLN A 126 46.08 13.34 29.37
CA GLN A 126 44.82 12.66 29.07
C GLN A 126 43.71 13.11 30.02
N THR A 127 44.00 13.14 31.33
CA THR A 127 43.05 13.63 32.35
C THR A 127 42.67 15.10 32.10
N THR A 128 43.65 15.96 31.79
CA THR A 128 43.37 17.36 31.45
C THR A 128 42.50 17.48 30.20
N VAL A 129 42.82 16.77 29.12
CA VAL A 129 42.01 16.79 27.88
C VAL A 129 40.57 16.37 28.17
N GLN A 130 40.37 15.24 28.85
CA GLN A 130 39.03 14.74 29.20
C GLN A 130 38.23 15.78 29.99
N ARG A 131 38.87 16.43 30.97
CA ARG A 131 38.22 17.44 31.83
C ARG A 131 37.96 18.75 31.10
N VAL A 132 38.87 19.19 30.25
CA VAL A 132 38.74 20.42 29.45
C VAL A 132 37.62 20.26 28.40
N VAL A 133 37.60 19.15 27.68
CA VAL A 133 36.53 18.83 26.70
C VAL A 133 35.17 18.82 27.41
N LYS A 134 35.07 18.19 28.59
CA LYS A 134 33.85 18.23 29.41
C LYS A 134 33.40 19.66 29.67
N GLN A 135 34.30 20.52 30.15
CA GLN A 135 33.95 21.90 30.52
C GLN A 135 33.56 22.74 29.29
N ILE A 136 34.23 22.56 28.15
CA ILE A 136 33.86 23.25 26.90
C ILE A 136 32.41 22.94 26.54
N PHE A 137 32.01 21.67 26.50
CA PHE A 137 30.62 21.30 26.16
C PHE A 137 29.60 21.69 27.23
N GLN A 138 29.99 21.77 28.50
CA GLN A 138 29.14 22.33 29.56
C GLN A 138 28.89 23.83 29.35
N LEU A 139 29.94 24.61 29.07
CA LEU A 139 29.83 26.04 28.82
C LEU A 139 28.99 26.35 27.57
N ILE A 140 29.18 25.60 26.48
CA ILE A 140 28.38 25.75 25.26
C ILE A 140 26.89 25.45 25.53
N LYS A 141 26.60 24.49 26.42
CA LYS A 141 25.23 24.14 26.80
C LYS A 141 24.57 25.22 27.65
N GLU A 142 25.32 25.86 28.54
CA GLU A 142 24.86 26.96 29.41
C GLU A 142 24.70 28.29 28.65
N ASP A 143 25.61 28.59 27.73
CA ASP A 143 25.60 29.81 26.93
C ASP A 143 25.82 29.51 25.44
N LYS A 144 24.74 29.62 24.66
CA LYS A 144 24.78 29.38 23.20
C LYS A 144 25.47 30.49 22.41
N THR A 145 25.84 31.61 23.04
CA THR A 145 26.53 32.76 22.40
C THR A 145 28.05 32.70 22.54
N CYS A 146 28.57 31.58 23.05
CA CYS A 146 29.99 31.31 23.17
C CYS A 146 30.76 31.57 21.86
N ASN A 147 31.59 32.62 21.86
CA ASN A 147 32.36 33.03 20.69
C ASN A 147 33.66 32.23 20.54
N PHE A 148 33.79 31.55 19.39
CA PHE A 148 35.00 30.85 18.95
C PHE A 148 35.83 31.65 17.93
N HIS A 149 35.49 32.93 17.68
CA HIS A 149 35.90 33.68 16.48
C HIS A 149 37.43 33.74 16.23
N ASP A 150 38.27 33.61 17.26
CA ASP A 150 39.73 33.66 17.14
C ASP A 150 40.45 32.38 17.60
N ASN A 151 39.73 31.31 17.98
CA ASN A 151 40.33 30.12 18.62
C ASN A 151 40.15 28.86 17.77
N THR A 152 41.26 28.16 17.51
CA THR A 152 41.23 26.79 16.97
C THR A 152 40.87 25.82 18.08
N LEU A 153 39.80 25.04 17.88
CA LEU A 153 39.42 23.98 18.82
C LEU A 153 40.12 22.68 18.44
N TYR A 154 40.86 22.10 19.37
CA TYR A 154 41.45 20.77 19.24
C TYR A 154 40.61 19.76 20.02
N LEU A 155 40.40 18.56 19.48
CA LEU A 155 39.66 17.48 20.14
C LEU A 155 40.43 16.15 20.06
N PRO A 156 40.20 15.23 21.01
CA PRO A 156 40.87 13.94 21.04
C PRO A 156 40.37 13.01 19.93
N SER A 157 41.29 12.25 19.34
CA SER A 157 41.02 11.18 18.37
C SER A 157 41.29 9.80 18.98
N THR A 158 40.70 8.77 18.38
CA THR A 158 40.84 7.35 18.79
C THR A 158 42.26 6.79 18.68
N ASP A 159 43.20 7.53 18.08
CA ASP A 159 44.64 7.22 18.10
C ASP A 159 45.36 7.76 19.34
N GLY A 160 44.64 8.43 20.25
CA GLY A 160 45.16 8.98 21.50
C GLY A 160 45.83 10.35 21.36
N LYS A 161 45.68 11.04 20.21
CA LYS A 161 46.22 12.40 19.98
C LYS A 161 45.11 13.45 19.84
N LEU A 162 45.52 14.72 19.85
CA LEU A 162 44.64 15.86 19.56
C LEU A 162 44.80 16.29 18.10
N TYR A 163 43.69 16.67 17.47
CA TYR A 163 43.66 17.29 16.14
C TYR A 163 42.69 18.44 16.10
N GLU A 164 42.81 19.30 15.10
CA GLU A 164 41.81 20.33 14.83
C GLU A 164 40.43 19.69 14.65
N SER A 165 39.44 20.21 15.38
CA SER A 165 38.11 19.62 15.51
C SER A 165 37.41 19.39 14.17
N ASN A 166 37.56 20.31 13.21
CA ASN A 166 36.97 20.22 11.86
C ASN A 166 37.64 19.19 10.93
N THR A 167 38.77 18.60 11.33
CA THR A 167 39.47 17.54 10.59
C THR A 167 39.03 16.14 11.04
N LEU A 168 38.40 16.04 12.22
CA LEU A 168 37.94 14.80 12.80
C LEU A 168 36.61 14.34 12.22
N PHE A 169 36.37 13.03 12.31
CA PHE A 169 35.13 12.40 11.91
C PHE A 169 34.41 11.79 13.13
N PHE A 170 33.18 12.21 13.35
CA PHE A 170 32.29 11.61 14.34
C PHE A 170 31.53 10.44 13.70
N ASN A 171 31.53 9.28 14.38
CA ASN A 171 30.77 8.13 13.93
C ASN A 171 29.28 8.29 14.28
N ASP A 172 28.50 8.78 13.32
CA ASP A 172 27.05 8.88 13.38
C ASP A 172 26.34 7.75 12.60
N THR A 173 27.07 6.73 12.19
CA THR A 173 26.52 5.61 11.42
C THR A 173 26.00 4.51 12.33
N VAL A 174 25.13 3.65 11.79
CA VAL A 174 24.55 2.50 12.50
C VAL A 174 25.35 1.20 12.30
N PHE A 175 26.47 1.26 11.59
CA PHE A 175 27.27 0.06 11.30
C PHE A 175 27.94 -0.46 12.57
N ARG A 176 28.09 -1.79 12.66
CA ARG A 176 28.82 -2.41 13.77
C ARG A 176 30.26 -1.86 13.82
N PRO A 177 30.80 -1.54 15.02
CA PRO A 177 32.16 -1.01 15.18
C PRO A 177 33.22 -1.82 14.43
N LYS A 178 33.20 -3.16 14.54
CA LYS A 178 34.14 -4.05 13.83
C LYS A 178 34.13 -3.92 12.31
N ARG A 179 32.98 -3.60 11.70
CA ARG A 179 32.86 -3.41 10.23
C ARG A 179 33.44 -2.08 9.78
N LEU A 180 33.55 -1.10 10.69
CA LEU A 180 33.79 0.30 10.35
C LEU A 180 35.09 0.85 10.93
N GLU A 181 35.30 0.68 12.23
CA GLU A 181 36.41 1.31 12.97
C GLU A 181 37.76 0.71 12.57
N ASP A 182 37.87 -0.63 12.45
CA ASP A 182 39.14 -1.27 12.09
C ASP A 182 39.63 -0.84 10.69
N PRO A 183 38.79 -0.87 9.63
CA PRO A 183 39.23 -0.43 8.29
C PRO A 183 39.46 1.07 8.16
N LEU A 184 38.82 1.90 9.00
CA LEU A 184 38.97 3.35 8.97
C LEU A 184 40.13 3.87 9.83
N ARG A 185 40.60 3.10 10.81
CA ARG A 185 41.63 3.53 11.78
C ARG A 185 42.89 4.08 11.12
N THR A 186 43.25 3.54 9.94
CA THR A 186 44.43 3.96 9.19
C THR A 186 44.15 5.02 8.12
N LYS A 187 42.87 5.26 7.79
CA LYS A 187 42.45 6.14 6.69
C LYS A 187 41.88 7.48 7.16
N LEU A 188 41.19 7.51 8.30
CA LEU A 188 40.54 8.71 8.86
C LEU A 188 40.92 8.91 10.33
N LYS A 189 40.86 10.16 10.77
CA LYS A 189 40.97 10.51 12.19
C LYS A 189 39.57 10.55 12.81
N LEU A 190 39.23 9.49 13.54
CA LEU A 190 37.93 9.38 14.22
C LEU A 190 37.98 10.14 15.54
N LEU A 191 36.94 10.90 15.86
CA LEU A 191 36.76 11.55 17.15
C LEU A 191 36.70 10.49 18.26
N GLU A 192 37.42 10.71 19.34
CA GLU A 192 37.37 9.85 20.53
C GLU A 192 35.96 9.83 21.13
N ASN A 193 35.59 8.71 21.76
CA ASN A 193 34.26 8.62 22.34
C ASN A 193 34.12 9.63 23.49
N LEU A 194 33.11 10.51 23.40
CA LEU A 194 32.91 11.58 24.37
C LEU A 194 32.52 11.05 25.76
N ASN A 195 32.15 9.77 25.88
CA ASN A 195 32.00 9.10 27.18
C ASN A 195 33.31 9.09 27.98
N HIS A 196 34.45 8.96 27.32
CA HIS A 196 35.78 9.04 27.92
C HIS A 196 36.11 10.46 28.39
N CYS A 197 35.37 11.47 27.92
CA CYS A 197 35.45 12.86 28.35
C CYS A 197 34.38 13.24 29.38
N HIS A 198 33.82 12.27 30.11
CA HIS A 198 32.79 12.49 31.16
C HIS A 198 31.50 13.17 30.66
N LEU A 199 31.15 13.04 29.38
CA LEU A 199 29.93 13.59 28.77
C LEU A 199 28.76 12.58 28.70
N GLY A 200 28.79 11.57 29.58
CA GLY A 200 27.80 10.48 29.60
C GLY A 200 27.97 9.51 28.43
N ASN A 201 27.11 8.49 28.36
CA ASN A 201 27.24 7.37 27.42
C ASN A 201 26.25 7.45 26.23
N ASP A 202 25.49 8.53 26.10
CA ASP A 202 24.44 8.66 25.08
C ASP A 202 25.01 9.29 23.78
N PRO A 203 25.13 8.52 22.69
CA PRO A 203 25.66 9.02 21.42
C PRO A 203 24.77 10.07 20.76
N TYR A 204 23.45 10.09 21.03
CA TYR A 204 22.55 11.10 20.50
C TYR A 204 22.77 12.45 21.18
N GLU A 205 22.99 12.45 22.50
CA GLU A 205 23.36 13.67 23.22
C GLU A 205 24.74 14.17 22.78
N HIS A 206 25.69 13.28 22.51
CA HIS A 206 26.99 13.65 21.94
C HIS A 206 26.83 14.32 20.58
N GLN A 207 26.01 13.77 19.70
CA GLN A 207 25.74 14.39 18.40
C GLN A 207 25.08 15.78 18.55
N LYS A 208 24.11 15.93 19.47
CA LYS A 208 23.49 17.24 19.76
C LYS A 208 24.51 18.25 20.28
N LEU A 209 25.41 17.84 21.17
CA LEU A 209 26.50 18.68 21.68
C LEU A 209 27.42 19.15 20.56
N LEU A 210 27.83 18.24 19.65
CA LEU A 210 28.63 18.59 18.48
C LEU A 210 27.90 19.55 17.53
N GLN A 211 26.57 19.44 17.42
CA GLN A 211 25.75 20.37 16.63
C GLN A 211 25.68 21.78 17.22
N LEU A 212 26.01 21.99 18.49
CA LEU A 212 26.11 23.34 19.08
C LEU A 212 27.40 24.07 18.66
N LEU A 213 28.41 23.36 18.15
CA LEU A 213 29.63 23.98 17.65
C LEU A 213 29.36 24.75 16.34
N PRO A 214 29.99 25.92 16.13
CA PRO A 214 30.03 26.61 14.84
C PRO A 214 30.50 25.70 13.69
N GLN A 215 29.94 25.89 12.50
CA GLN A 215 30.15 24.99 11.36
C GLN A 215 31.62 24.86 10.94
N ASN A 216 32.43 25.92 11.09
CA ASN A 216 33.85 25.95 10.72
C ASN A 216 34.76 25.13 11.65
N ILE A 217 34.31 24.82 12.87
CA ILE A 217 35.08 24.05 13.87
C ILE A 217 34.40 22.73 14.26
N ARG A 218 33.29 22.37 13.62
CA ARG A 218 32.54 21.14 13.92
C ARG A 218 33.20 19.93 13.24
N PRO A 219 33.35 18.78 13.93
CA PRO A 219 33.74 17.53 13.29
C PRO A 219 32.80 17.12 12.16
N LYS A 220 33.35 16.45 11.15
CA LYS A 220 32.59 15.91 10.02
C LYS A 220 31.83 14.65 10.45
N LEU A 221 30.74 14.35 9.76
CA LEU A 221 29.95 13.14 10.02
C LEU A 221 30.42 12.02 9.09
N LEU A 222 30.50 10.78 9.58
CA LEU A 222 30.86 9.63 8.74
C LEU A 222 29.80 9.35 7.67
N THR A 223 28.52 9.62 7.94
CA THR A 223 27.45 9.53 6.94
C THR A 223 27.66 10.42 5.70
N GLN A 224 28.52 11.45 5.78
CA GLN A 224 28.84 12.32 4.64
C GLN A 224 29.88 11.71 3.70
N VAL A 225 30.68 10.73 4.16
CA VAL A 225 31.80 10.17 3.40
C VAL A 225 31.68 8.67 3.17
N ILE A 226 30.79 7.98 3.90
CA ILE A 226 30.56 6.54 3.80
C ILE A 226 29.19 6.27 3.18
N SER A 227 29.16 5.35 2.22
CA SER A 227 27.94 4.80 1.63
C SER A 227 28.05 3.28 1.52
N GLU A 228 26.91 2.58 1.41
CA GLU A 228 26.87 1.12 1.26
C GLU A 228 26.49 0.72 -0.17
N ASN A 229 27.26 -0.18 -0.77
CA ASN A 229 27.07 -0.64 -2.14
C ASN A 229 27.04 -2.17 -2.23
N LEU A 230 26.34 -2.68 -3.25
CA LEU A 230 26.31 -4.11 -3.56
C LEU A 230 27.64 -4.54 -4.20
N VAL A 231 28.21 -5.64 -3.71
CA VAL A 231 29.45 -6.21 -4.25
C VAL A 231 29.16 -6.89 -5.58
N GLY A 232 29.89 -6.50 -6.63
CA GLY A 232 29.70 -6.99 -7.99
C GLY A 232 28.51 -6.32 -8.67
N ALA A 233 28.73 -5.76 -9.87
CA ALA A 233 27.68 -5.07 -10.64
C ALA A 233 26.49 -5.98 -11.02
N HIS A 234 26.66 -7.30 -10.85
CA HIS A 234 25.68 -8.34 -11.09
C HIS A 234 25.76 -9.31 -9.90
N ALA A 235 24.92 -9.12 -8.89
CA ALA A 235 24.69 -10.20 -7.93
C ALA A 235 24.29 -11.45 -8.72
N GLU A 236 24.88 -12.59 -8.39
CA GLU A 236 24.63 -13.86 -9.07
C GLU A 236 23.13 -14.11 -9.09
N GLN A 237 22.56 -14.19 -10.29
CA GLN A 237 21.12 -14.38 -10.45
C GLN A 237 20.74 -15.74 -9.88
N CYS A 238 19.60 -15.79 -9.20
CA CYS A 238 19.02 -17.03 -8.73
C CYS A 238 18.82 -18.00 -9.91
N GLU A 239 19.09 -19.29 -9.69
CA GLU A 239 18.99 -20.36 -10.70
C GLU A 239 17.60 -20.47 -11.32
N TYR A 240 16.56 -20.07 -10.57
CA TYR A 240 15.17 -20.10 -11.01
C TYR A 240 14.77 -18.87 -11.86
N GLY A 241 15.58 -17.80 -11.87
CA GLY A 241 15.32 -16.57 -12.62
C GLY A 241 13.91 -16.01 -12.39
N LYS A 242 13.18 -15.72 -13.47
CA LYS A 242 11.79 -15.21 -13.43
C LYS A 242 10.76 -16.21 -12.88
N ARG A 243 11.14 -17.48 -12.68
CA ARG A 243 10.27 -18.51 -12.12
C ARG A 243 10.56 -18.78 -10.64
N CYS A 244 11.37 -17.93 -10.00
CA CYS A 244 11.63 -18.03 -8.57
C CYS A 244 10.34 -17.78 -7.78
N GLU A 245 9.90 -18.80 -7.03
CA GLU A 245 8.71 -18.71 -6.18
C GLU A 245 8.87 -17.66 -5.08
N PHE A 246 10.06 -17.53 -4.51
CA PHE A 246 10.35 -16.59 -3.43
C PHE A 246 10.17 -15.13 -3.86
N SER A 247 10.83 -14.69 -4.93
CA SER A 247 10.64 -13.31 -5.44
C SER A 247 9.27 -13.13 -6.08
N GLY A 248 8.78 -14.15 -6.80
CA GLY A 248 7.46 -14.13 -7.42
C GLY A 248 6.33 -13.96 -6.40
N TRP A 249 6.51 -14.47 -5.18
CA TRP A 249 5.57 -14.26 -4.08
C TRP A 249 5.40 -12.76 -3.76
N PHE A 250 6.50 -12.01 -3.62
CA PHE A 250 6.43 -10.57 -3.34
C PHE A 250 5.87 -9.79 -4.53
N GLU A 251 6.28 -10.11 -5.75
CA GLU A 251 5.74 -9.48 -6.98
C GLU A 251 4.23 -9.69 -7.10
N GLN A 252 3.74 -10.89 -6.80
CA GLN A 252 2.32 -11.21 -6.80
C GLN A 252 1.54 -10.43 -5.74
N HIS A 253 2.08 -10.29 -4.53
CA HIS A 253 1.43 -9.53 -3.45
C HIS A 253 1.39 -8.04 -3.77
N LEU A 254 2.50 -7.47 -4.26
CA LEU A 254 2.57 -6.06 -4.68
C LEU A 254 1.62 -5.76 -5.82
N SER A 255 1.43 -6.67 -6.77
CA SER A 255 0.51 -6.49 -7.90
C SER A 255 -0.95 -6.82 -7.56
N SER A 256 -1.24 -7.30 -6.34
CA SER A 256 -2.57 -7.79 -6.00
C SER A 256 -3.58 -6.66 -5.80
N ARG A 257 -4.78 -6.81 -6.37
CA ARG A 257 -5.89 -5.87 -6.19
C ARG A 257 -6.26 -5.68 -4.70
N ALA A 258 -6.17 -6.76 -3.91
CA ALA A 258 -6.42 -6.72 -2.48
C ALA A 258 -5.42 -5.80 -1.75
N PHE A 259 -4.13 -5.93 -2.06
CA PHE A 259 -3.11 -5.05 -1.48
C PHE A 259 -3.30 -3.59 -1.91
N HIS A 260 -3.53 -3.34 -3.20
CA HIS A 260 -3.80 -1.99 -3.72
C HIS A 260 -5.00 -1.35 -3.00
N TYR A 261 -6.08 -2.11 -2.81
CA TYR A 261 -7.26 -1.66 -2.09
C TYR A 261 -6.91 -1.26 -0.64
N GLY A 262 -6.17 -2.11 0.07
CA GLY A 262 -5.73 -1.81 1.44
C GLY A 262 -4.84 -0.57 1.52
N LEU A 263 -3.91 -0.40 0.58
CA LEU A 263 -3.03 0.78 0.53
C LEU A 263 -3.81 2.06 0.23
N ILE A 264 -4.81 2.02 -0.66
CA ILE A 264 -5.70 3.16 -0.93
C ILE A 264 -6.46 3.56 0.34
N CYS A 265 -7.00 2.59 1.09
CA CYS A 265 -7.67 2.86 2.36
C CYS A 265 -6.73 3.54 3.36
N LEU A 266 -5.48 3.07 3.48
CA LEU A 266 -4.47 3.68 4.34
C LEU A 266 -4.14 5.13 3.96
N ILE A 267 -3.93 5.41 2.67
CA ILE A 267 -3.64 6.76 2.17
C ILE A 267 -4.81 7.69 2.49
N ARG A 268 -6.04 7.25 2.25
CA ARG A 268 -7.25 8.05 2.47
C ARG A 268 -7.47 8.33 3.95
N GLU A 269 -7.31 7.33 4.81
CA GLU A 269 -7.42 7.47 6.26
C GLU A 269 -6.37 8.45 6.81
N GLN A 270 -5.09 8.28 6.41
CA GLN A 270 -4.01 9.18 6.78
C GLN A 270 -4.28 10.64 6.35
N SER A 271 -4.91 10.81 5.20
CA SER A 271 -5.29 12.12 4.65
C SER A 271 -6.62 12.67 5.20
N LYS A 272 -7.32 11.90 6.06
CA LYS A 272 -8.69 12.18 6.54
C LYS A 272 -9.67 12.51 5.39
N GLY A 273 -9.53 11.81 4.27
CA GLY A 273 -10.36 11.98 3.08
C GLY A 273 -10.04 13.18 2.19
N SER A 274 -8.98 13.96 2.47
CA SER A 274 -8.54 15.04 1.58
C SER A 274 -8.02 14.54 0.22
N ILE A 275 -7.47 13.32 0.19
CA ILE A 275 -7.10 12.63 -1.05
C ILE A 275 -8.30 11.81 -1.53
N SER A 276 -8.72 12.05 -2.78
CA SER A 276 -9.79 11.27 -3.40
C SER A 276 -9.33 9.83 -3.67
N GLN A 277 -10.29 8.94 -3.88
CA GLN A 277 -10.00 7.55 -4.27
C GLN A 277 -9.23 7.49 -5.59
N THR A 278 -9.64 8.27 -6.59
CA THR A 278 -8.98 8.34 -7.90
C THR A 278 -7.53 8.79 -7.79
N GLU A 279 -7.26 9.80 -6.95
CA GLU A 279 -5.91 10.30 -6.74
C GLU A 279 -5.07 9.28 -5.97
N ALA A 280 -5.61 8.61 -4.95
CA ALA A 280 -4.92 7.53 -4.23
C ALA A 280 -4.59 6.34 -5.15
N THR A 281 -5.51 5.94 -6.05
CA THR A 281 -5.26 4.90 -7.06
C THR A 281 -4.11 5.30 -7.99
N ARG A 282 -4.13 6.53 -8.50
CA ARG A 282 -3.05 7.06 -9.36
C ARG A 282 -1.70 7.09 -8.66
N MET A 283 -1.68 7.40 -7.35
CA MET A 283 -0.46 7.32 -6.54
C MET A 283 0.07 5.89 -6.49
N CYS A 284 -0.80 4.91 -6.20
CA CYS A 284 -0.45 3.49 -6.18
C CYS A 284 0.15 3.05 -7.53
N GLU A 285 -0.53 3.30 -8.65
CA GLU A 285 -0.06 2.92 -10.00
C GLU A 285 1.35 3.47 -10.32
N ASN A 286 1.60 4.73 -9.95
CA ASN A 286 2.90 5.37 -10.13
C ASN A 286 4.01 4.76 -9.25
N ILE A 287 3.66 4.13 -8.12
CA ILE A 287 4.63 3.51 -7.20
C ILE A 287 5.02 2.13 -7.70
N PHE A 288 4.05 1.30 -8.07
CA PHE A 288 4.32 -0.10 -8.41
C PHE A 288 5.12 -0.25 -9.71
N GLY A 289 4.98 0.68 -10.66
CA GLY A 289 5.86 0.75 -11.83
C GLY A 289 7.33 1.06 -11.50
N LYS A 290 7.62 1.56 -10.30
CA LYS A 290 8.97 1.95 -9.86
C LYS A 290 9.64 0.90 -8.98
N ILE A 291 8.95 -0.15 -8.54
CA ILE A 291 9.53 -1.19 -7.69
C ILE A 291 9.89 -2.39 -8.57
N GLN A 292 11.17 -2.80 -8.54
CA GLN A 292 11.65 -3.99 -9.24
C GLN A 292 12.26 -4.96 -8.24
N ILE A 293 11.97 -6.25 -8.36
CA ILE A 293 12.47 -7.29 -7.45
C ILE A 293 13.35 -8.25 -8.25
N ASN A 294 14.61 -8.39 -7.80
CA ASN A 294 15.59 -9.30 -8.37
C ASN A 294 16.01 -10.31 -7.30
N CYS A 295 15.89 -11.61 -7.61
CA CYS A 295 16.36 -12.68 -6.73
C CYS A 295 17.79 -13.09 -7.07
N CYS A 296 18.62 -13.28 -6.04
CA CYS A 296 20.04 -13.59 -6.13
C CYS A 296 20.40 -14.82 -5.29
N SER A 297 21.39 -15.62 -5.71
CA SER A 297 21.89 -16.77 -4.94
C SER A 297 22.60 -16.35 -3.65
N ASP A 298 23.47 -15.32 -3.73
CA ASP A 298 24.13 -14.70 -2.59
C ASP A 298 24.09 -13.17 -2.71
N LEU A 299 24.10 -12.50 -1.55
CA LEU A 299 24.11 -11.04 -1.46
C LEU A 299 25.16 -10.58 -0.46
N GLN A 300 26.06 -9.72 -0.93
CA GLN A 300 27.11 -9.11 -0.13
C GLN A 300 27.18 -7.62 -0.40
N THR A 301 27.37 -6.82 0.65
CA THR A 301 27.54 -5.38 0.57
C THR A 301 28.91 -4.97 1.08
N GLU A 302 29.48 -3.93 0.47
CA GLU A 302 30.72 -3.28 0.91
C GLU A 302 30.47 -1.80 1.18
N LEU A 303 31.27 -1.23 2.08
CA LEU A 303 31.23 0.19 2.36
C LEU A 303 32.18 0.92 1.41
N LEU A 304 31.73 2.06 0.88
CA LEU A 304 32.53 2.94 0.04
C LEU A 304 32.92 4.17 0.84
N LEU A 305 34.21 4.47 0.93
CA LEU A 305 34.75 5.71 1.47
C LEU A 305 35.01 6.68 0.31
N HIS A 306 34.30 7.81 0.25
CA HIS A 306 34.35 8.75 -0.88
C HIS A 306 34.16 8.06 -2.25
N GLN A 307 33.18 7.14 -2.34
CA GLN A 307 32.89 6.31 -3.52
C GLN A 307 33.93 5.23 -3.87
N VAL A 308 34.97 5.05 -3.04
CA VAL A 308 36.00 4.01 -3.24
C VAL A 308 35.76 2.84 -2.27
N PRO A 309 35.76 1.57 -2.74
CA PRO A 309 35.57 0.41 -1.87
C PRO A 309 36.54 0.36 -0.69
N LEU A 310 35.98 0.11 0.50
CA LEU A 310 36.73 -0.05 1.74
C LEU A 310 36.95 -1.53 2.02
N GLU A 311 38.20 -1.98 1.86
CA GLU A 311 38.59 -3.37 2.12
C GLU A 311 38.25 -3.81 3.55
N GLY A 312 37.88 -5.09 3.71
CA GLY A 312 37.49 -5.65 5.02
C GLY A 312 36.06 -5.32 5.48
N THR A 313 35.28 -4.55 4.70
CA THR A 313 33.92 -4.14 5.09
C THR A 313 32.79 -5.00 4.48
N ARG A 314 33.15 -6.05 3.74
CA ARG A 314 32.19 -6.95 3.10
C ARG A 314 31.36 -7.67 4.14
N SER A 315 30.03 -7.61 3.99
CA SER A 315 29.07 -8.28 4.87
C SER A 315 27.98 -8.93 4.03
N ARG A 316 27.51 -10.11 4.45
CA ARG A 316 26.32 -10.72 3.89
C ARG A 316 25.07 -9.98 4.36
N THR A 317 24.07 -9.88 3.48
CA THR A 317 22.74 -9.31 3.76
C THR A 317 21.65 -10.14 3.10
N GLN A 318 20.40 -10.06 3.58
CA GLN A 318 19.25 -10.70 2.95
C GLN A 318 18.59 -9.80 1.91
N VAL A 319 18.62 -8.49 2.15
CA VAL A 319 17.98 -7.49 1.30
C VAL A 319 18.95 -6.35 1.04
N TYR A 320 19.01 -5.90 -0.21
CA TYR A 320 19.67 -4.65 -0.58
C TYR A 320 18.77 -3.85 -1.52
N VAL A 321 18.56 -2.56 -1.23
CA VAL A 321 17.73 -1.67 -2.04
C VAL A 321 18.61 -0.64 -2.73
N LYS A 322 18.64 -0.67 -4.07
CA LYS A 322 19.30 0.33 -4.88
C LYS A 322 18.28 1.37 -5.36
N LYS A 323 18.37 2.57 -4.80
CA LYS A 323 17.53 3.71 -5.20
C LYS A 323 18.09 4.36 -6.46
N GLN A 324 17.30 4.45 -7.51
CA GLN A 324 17.60 5.19 -8.74
C GLN A 324 16.57 6.31 -8.92
N PRO A 325 16.85 7.33 -9.76
CA PRO A 325 15.91 8.43 -9.99
C PRO A 325 14.53 7.98 -10.49
N GLU A 326 14.49 6.89 -11.28
CA GLU A 326 13.26 6.39 -11.93
C GLU A 326 12.68 5.12 -11.28
N ALA A 327 13.47 4.38 -10.48
CA ALA A 327 13.04 3.12 -9.88
C ALA A 327 13.84 2.76 -8.61
N SER A 328 13.22 1.98 -7.73
CA SER A 328 13.85 1.29 -6.60
C SER A 328 13.99 -0.19 -6.93
N ILE A 329 15.24 -0.67 -7.04
CA ILE A 329 15.54 -2.07 -7.34
C ILE A 329 15.89 -2.79 -6.04
N PHE A 330 15.09 -3.79 -5.70
CA PHE A 330 15.30 -4.72 -4.59
C PHE A 330 16.11 -5.92 -5.07
N TYR A 331 17.20 -6.19 -4.38
CA TYR A 331 17.98 -7.42 -4.52
C TYR A 331 17.69 -8.26 -3.28
N LEU A 332 17.13 -9.46 -3.48
CA LEU A 332 16.75 -10.37 -2.42
C LEU A 332 17.59 -11.64 -2.51
N LYS A 333 18.15 -12.09 -1.39
CA LYS A 333 18.80 -13.39 -1.32
C LYS A 333 17.73 -14.48 -1.36
N HIS A 334 17.93 -15.48 -2.21
CA HIS A 334 17.02 -16.60 -2.36
C HIS A 334 16.90 -17.41 -1.06
N SER A 335 15.66 -17.76 -0.69
CA SER A 335 15.32 -18.63 0.44
C SER A 335 14.30 -19.66 -0.03
N ASP A 336 14.72 -20.93 -0.06
CA ASP A 336 13.87 -22.05 -0.48
C ASP A 336 12.74 -22.34 0.53
N ASP A 337 12.98 -22.06 1.80
CA ASP A 337 12.11 -22.39 2.92
C ASP A 337 11.06 -21.31 3.24
N MET A 338 11.11 -20.16 2.54
CA MET A 338 10.29 -18.98 2.85
C MET A 338 10.37 -18.63 4.34
N ASP A 339 11.59 -18.63 4.89
CA ASP A 339 11.83 -18.41 6.31
C ASP A 339 11.15 -17.09 6.77
N PHE A 340 10.43 -17.17 7.90
CA PHE A 340 9.62 -16.06 8.37
C PHE A 340 10.45 -14.82 8.71
N GLU A 341 11.66 -14.98 9.24
CA GLU A 341 12.55 -13.86 9.55
C GLU A 341 12.97 -13.15 8.26
N VAL A 342 13.36 -13.92 7.24
CA VAL A 342 13.74 -13.39 5.92
C VAL A 342 12.56 -12.69 5.24
N VAL A 343 11.38 -13.33 5.19
CA VAL A 343 10.18 -12.73 4.59
C VAL A 343 9.82 -11.43 5.28
N ASN A 344 9.82 -11.41 6.62
CA ASN A 344 9.51 -10.21 7.39
C ASN A 344 10.55 -9.09 7.14
N GLU A 345 11.84 -9.42 7.01
CA GLU A 345 12.88 -8.46 6.65
C GLU A 345 12.61 -7.81 5.28
N VAL A 346 12.22 -8.59 4.28
CA VAL A 346 11.83 -8.08 2.96
C VAL A 346 10.60 -7.16 3.06
N ILE A 347 9.56 -7.59 3.80
CA ILE A 347 8.35 -6.79 4.02
C ILE A 347 8.68 -5.44 4.66
N MET A 348 9.53 -5.41 5.69
CA MET A 348 9.94 -4.16 6.32
C MET A 348 10.62 -3.20 5.35
N HIS A 349 11.46 -3.70 4.45
CA HIS A 349 12.11 -2.88 3.43
C HIS A 349 11.10 -2.38 2.38
N LEU A 350 10.19 -3.24 1.93
CA LEU A 350 9.10 -2.85 1.03
C LEU A 350 8.21 -1.77 1.65
N THR A 351 7.78 -1.94 2.90
CA THR A 351 6.99 -0.94 3.64
C THR A 351 7.68 0.42 3.69
N LYS A 352 8.98 0.45 4.01
CA LYS A 352 9.78 1.70 4.07
C LYS A 352 9.87 2.36 2.71
N GLU A 353 10.17 1.61 1.66
CA GLU A 353 10.32 2.17 0.31
C GLU A 353 8.99 2.61 -0.30
N ILE A 354 7.90 1.86 -0.09
CA ILE A 354 6.55 2.28 -0.52
C ILE A 354 6.19 3.62 0.13
N ASN A 355 6.46 3.80 1.43
CA ASN A 355 6.23 5.10 2.07
C ASN A 355 7.16 6.19 1.53
N GLY A 356 8.43 5.86 1.26
CA GLY A 356 9.38 6.78 0.62
C GLY A 356 8.88 7.28 -0.73
N LEU A 357 8.36 6.38 -1.57
CA LEU A 357 7.76 6.70 -2.87
C LEU A 357 6.43 7.47 -2.75
N LEU A 358 5.72 7.33 -1.62
CA LEU A 358 4.58 8.16 -1.23
C LEU A 358 4.99 9.53 -0.65
N ASN A 359 6.27 9.91 -0.70
CA ASN A 359 6.81 11.11 -0.06
C ASN A 359 6.62 11.14 1.47
N ASN A 360 6.76 9.97 2.11
CA ASN A 360 6.63 9.77 3.56
C ASN A 360 5.30 10.26 4.16
N ARG A 361 4.20 10.09 3.41
CA ARG A 361 2.86 10.50 3.86
C ARG A 361 2.32 9.66 5.00
N LEU A 362 2.64 8.37 5.04
CA LEU A 362 2.14 7.45 6.06
C LEU A 362 2.94 7.60 7.36
N ASN A 363 2.23 7.68 8.48
CA ASN A 363 2.82 7.74 9.82
C ASN A 363 3.31 6.35 10.28
N SER A 364 4.03 6.29 11.40
CA SER A 364 4.60 5.04 11.94
C SER A 364 3.57 3.94 12.23
N PHE A 365 2.35 4.30 12.66
CA PHE A 365 1.28 3.33 12.92
C PHE A 365 0.75 2.74 11.60
N MET A 366 0.53 3.57 10.58
CA MET A 366 0.10 3.13 9.25
C MET A 366 1.14 2.23 8.57
N LEU A 367 2.43 2.40 8.88
CA LEU A 367 3.49 1.50 8.37
C LEU A 367 3.38 0.08 8.92
N LEU A 368 2.97 -0.09 10.19
CA LEU A 368 2.75 -1.42 10.77
C LEU A 368 1.63 -2.15 10.03
N ILE A 369 0.55 -1.42 9.73
CA ILE A 369 -0.61 -1.97 9.01
C ILE A 369 -0.22 -2.27 7.57
N LEU A 370 0.52 -1.37 6.91
CA LEU A 370 1.05 -1.61 5.56
C LEU A 370 1.90 -2.89 5.49
N GLY A 371 2.77 -3.12 6.48
CA GLY A 371 3.53 -4.37 6.59
C GLY A 371 2.63 -5.60 6.69
N HIS A 372 1.57 -5.53 7.49
CA HIS A 372 0.59 -6.62 7.61
C HIS A 372 -0.21 -6.84 6.33
N LEU A 373 -0.58 -5.77 5.61
CA LEU A 373 -1.28 -5.86 4.33
C LEU A 373 -0.45 -6.57 3.26
N LEU A 374 0.88 -6.41 3.25
CA LEU A 374 1.77 -7.13 2.34
C LEU A 374 1.80 -8.65 2.60
N LEU A 375 1.36 -9.11 3.77
CA LEU A 375 1.21 -10.53 4.12
C LEU A 375 -0.20 -11.07 3.80
N CYS A 376 -1.15 -10.22 3.44
CA CYS A 376 -2.54 -10.61 3.21
C CYS A 376 -2.72 -11.30 1.86
N LYS A 377 -3.23 -12.54 1.89
CA LYS A 377 -3.43 -13.36 0.68
C LYS A 377 -4.67 -13.00 -0.15
N ASN A 378 -5.67 -12.37 0.44
CA ASN A 378 -6.97 -12.11 -0.19
C ASN A 378 -7.61 -10.84 0.39
N LEU A 379 -8.70 -10.39 -0.27
CA LEU A 379 -9.43 -9.18 0.13
C LEU A 379 -10.05 -9.29 1.53
N GLU A 380 -10.57 -10.47 1.90
CA GLU A 380 -11.17 -10.69 3.22
C GLU A 380 -10.16 -10.47 4.37
N ASN A 381 -8.93 -10.92 4.21
CA ASN A 381 -7.86 -10.69 5.19
C ASN A 381 -7.46 -9.20 5.25
N VAL A 382 -7.50 -8.51 4.11
CA VAL A 382 -7.27 -7.06 4.05
C VAL A 382 -8.38 -6.31 4.80
N GLU A 383 -9.65 -6.59 4.50
CA GLU A 383 -10.80 -5.96 5.16
C GLU A 383 -10.79 -6.21 6.67
N ARG A 384 -10.52 -7.45 7.10
CA ARG A 384 -10.37 -7.78 8.51
C ARG A 384 -9.23 -6.99 9.17
N THR A 385 -8.12 -6.82 8.47
CA THR A 385 -6.97 -6.03 8.95
C THR A 385 -7.33 -4.55 9.08
N LEU A 386 -8.07 -3.98 8.11
CA LEU A 386 -8.53 -2.60 8.16
C LEU A 386 -9.52 -2.39 9.32
N GLU A 387 -10.50 -3.28 9.48
CA GLU A 387 -11.49 -3.25 10.55
C GLU A 387 -10.83 -3.30 11.94
N GLN A 388 -9.91 -4.25 12.16
CA GLN A 388 -9.20 -4.40 13.43
C GLN A 388 -8.39 -3.16 13.82
N ASN A 389 -7.99 -2.35 12.85
CA ASN A 389 -7.22 -1.13 13.07
C ASN A 389 -8.07 0.15 12.97
N GLY A 390 -9.40 0.02 12.89
CA GLY A 390 -10.33 1.15 12.83
C GLY A 390 -10.21 2.01 11.58
N ILE A 391 -9.74 1.43 10.46
CA ILE A 391 -9.61 2.14 9.19
C ILE A 391 -10.89 1.96 8.38
N HIS A 392 -11.42 3.06 7.86
CA HIS A 392 -12.59 3.00 6.99
C HIS A 392 -12.24 2.34 5.65
N ASN A 393 -12.99 1.30 5.31
CA ASN A 393 -12.98 0.73 3.98
C ASN A 393 -13.32 1.81 2.96
N SER A 394 -12.45 2.02 1.97
CA SER A 394 -12.81 2.79 0.81
C SER A 394 -13.98 2.09 0.14
N MET A 395 -15.07 2.81 -0.16
CA MET A 395 -16.13 2.26 -1.01
C MET A 395 -15.43 1.75 -2.27
N THR A 396 -15.35 0.43 -2.46
CA THR A 396 -15.24 -0.08 -3.82
C THR A 396 -16.39 0.60 -4.56
N GLU A 397 -16.13 1.16 -5.74
CA GLU A 397 -17.21 1.66 -6.60
C GLU A 397 -18.23 0.55 -6.97
N GLU A 398 -18.06 -0.65 -6.43
CA GLU A 398 -18.96 -1.80 -6.45
C GLU A 398 -20.09 -1.73 -5.39
N GLY A 399 -20.04 -0.78 -4.44
CA GLY A 399 -20.98 -0.70 -3.30
C GLY A 399 -22.04 0.42 -3.33
N GLY A 400 -22.04 1.29 -4.34
CA GLY A 400 -23.02 2.38 -4.45
C GLY A 400 -23.35 2.65 -5.90
N PHE A 401 -24.57 2.29 -6.32
CA PHE A 401 -25.08 2.36 -7.70
C PHE A 401 -23.99 2.10 -8.76
N GLY A 402 -23.73 0.81 -9.04
CA GLY A 402 -22.72 0.36 -10.00
C GLY A 402 -22.72 1.14 -11.32
N THR A 403 -21.56 1.15 -11.98
CA THR A 403 -21.32 1.78 -13.29
C THR A 403 -22.53 1.65 -14.21
N ARG A 404 -23.05 2.79 -14.66
CA ARG A 404 -24.17 2.86 -15.61
C ARG A 404 -23.83 2.02 -16.86
N PRO A 405 -24.80 1.33 -17.49
CA PRO A 405 -24.53 0.59 -18.72
C PRO A 405 -23.99 1.54 -19.78
N ASP A 406 -23.00 1.10 -20.57
CA ASP A 406 -22.48 1.96 -21.62
C ASP A 406 -23.51 2.05 -22.77
N PRO A 407 -23.68 3.24 -23.40
CA PRO A 407 -24.49 3.34 -24.60
C PRO A 407 -23.95 2.38 -25.67
N GLY A 408 -24.82 1.57 -26.26
CA GLY A 408 -24.47 0.50 -27.20
C GLY A 408 -24.52 -0.90 -26.60
N ASP A 409 -24.53 -1.06 -25.28
CA ASP A 409 -24.62 -2.37 -24.63
C ASP A 409 -25.96 -3.05 -24.92
N PRO A 410 -26.00 -4.39 -25.09
CA PRO A 410 -27.25 -5.12 -25.31
C PRO A 410 -28.15 -5.04 -24.07
N ILE A 411 -29.44 -4.80 -24.30
CA ILE A 411 -30.45 -4.81 -23.23
C ILE A 411 -30.68 -6.27 -22.81
N PRO A 412 -30.51 -6.62 -21.52
CA PRO A 412 -30.71 -7.98 -21.04
C PRO A 412 -32.13 -8.47 -21.34
N GLU A 413 -32.29 -9.77 -21.62
CA GLU A 413 -33.59 -10.34 -22.02
C GLU A 413 -34.70 -10.10 -20.98
N GLU A 414 -34.35 -10.00 -19.70
CA GLU A 414 -35.28 -9.71 -18.62
C GLU A 414 -35.92 -8.31 -18.70
N TRP A 415 -35.23 -7.32 -19.29
CA TRP A 415 -35.71 -5.93 -19.39
C TRP A 415 -36.47 -5.66 -20.69
N LEU A 416 -36.49 -6.61 -21.63
CA LEU A 416 -37.22 -6.46 -22.89
C LEU A 416 -38.75 -6.40 -22.71
N ASP A 417 -39.27 -6.97 -21.62
CA ASP A 417 -40.70 -6.82 -21.30
C ASP A 417 -41.05 -5.38 -20.90
N SER A 418 -40.11 -4.71 -20.21
CA SER A 418 -40.23 -3.34 -19.70
C SER A 418 -40.16 -2.28 -20.80
N LEU A 419 -39.72 -2.61 -22.02
CA LEU A 419 -39.73 -1.66 -23.14
C LEU A 419 -41.17 -1.26 -23.51
N ASP A 420 -41.45 0.03 -23.44
CA ASP A 420 -42.76 0.58 -23.79
C ASP A 420 -42.93 0.65 -25.32
N MET A 421 -44.02 0.04 -25.77
CA MET A 421 -44.34 -0.17 -27.18
C MET A 421 -45.23 0.94 -27.74
N ASN A 422 -45.40 2.05 -27.02
CA ASN A 422 -46.16 3.18 -27.51
C ASN A 422 -45.42 3.88 -28.68
N PRO A 423 -46.01 3.93 -29.88
CA PRO A 423 -45.36 4.57 -31.03
C PRO A 423 -45.20 6.09 -30.90
N PHE A 424 -45.88 6.72 -29.94
CA PHE A 424 -45.87 8.17 -29.74
C PHE A 424 -45.05 8.63 -28.52
N ASN A 425 -44.14 7.79 -28.03
CA ASN A 425 -43.23 8.19 -26.93
C ASN A 425 -42.35 9.38 -27.33
N CYS A 426 -42.17 10.29 -26.38
CA CYS A 426 -41.30 11.47 -26.49
C CYS A 426 -40.13 11.30 -25.52
N PHE A 427 -38.95 11.76 -25.92
CA PHE A 427 -37.73 11.52 -25.15
C PHE A 427 -37.05 12.83 -24.79
N GLU A 428 -36.44 12.88 -23.61
CA GLU A 428 -35.72 14.05 -23.11
C GLU A 428 -34.20 13.91 -23.29
N LYS A 429 -33.52 15.04 -23.44
CA LYS A 429 -32.05 15.06 -23.53
C LYS A 429 -31.42 14.46 -22.26
N GLY A 430 -30.54 13.49 -22.44
CA GLY A 430 -29.87 12.75 -21.37
C GLY A 430 -30.62 11.50 -20.89
N GLU A 431 -31.81 11.20 -21.42
CA GLU A 431 -32.58 10.00 -21.08
C GLU A 431 -31.93 8.73 -21.64
N TYR A 432 -31.91 7.65 -20.85
CA TYR A 432 -31.53 6.31 -21.29
C TYR A 432 -32.75 5.62 -21.92
N VAL A 433 -32.56 5.13 -23.15
CA VAL A 433 -33.61 4.53 -23.97
C VAL A 433 -33.15 3.22 -24.56
N GLY A 434 -34.09 2.34 -24.92
CA GLY A 434 -33.79 1.18 -25.73
C GLY A 434 -33.80 1.54 -27.22
N PHE A 435 -32.72 1.20 -27.93
CA PHE A 435 -32.59 1.39 -29.36
C PHE A 435 -32.64 0.04 -30.08
N GLN A 436 -33.53 -0.09 -31.07
CA GLN A 436 -33.62 -1.28 -31.92
C GLN A 436 -32.65 -1.13 -33.10
N LYS A 437 -31.52 -1.85 -33.05
CA LYS A 437 -30.45 -1.76 -34.07
C LYS A 437 -30.74 -2.57 -35.33
N ASP A 438 -31.34 -3.75 -35.18
CA ASP A 438 -31.67 -4.66 -36.28
C ASP A 438 -33.05 -5.28 -36.05
N GLU A 439 -34.01 -4.93 -36.90
CA GLU A 439 -35.39 -5.42 -36.84
C GLU A 439 -35.55 -6.90 -37.18
N LEU A 440 -34.63 -7.48 -37.96
CA LEU A 440 -34.68 -8.89 -38.34
C LEU A 440 -34.12 -9.77 -37.22
N LYS A 441 -33.16 -9.25 -36.44
CA LYS A 441 -32.51 -9.97 -35.34
C LYS A 441 -33.12 -9.71 -33.96
N ASN A 442 -34.08 -8.79 -33.84
CA ASN A 442 -34.69 -8.37 -32.57
C ASN A 442 -33.61 -7.99 -31.53
N GLU A 443 -32.66 -7.17 -31.96
CA GLU A 443 -31.53 -6.73 -31.15
C GLU A 443 -31.79 -5.33 -30.56
N TYR A 444 -31.91 -5.27 -29.23
CA TYR A 444 -32.14 -4.05 -28.46
C TYR A 444 -30.89 -3.68 -27.67
N ARG A 445 -30.50 -2.41 -27.71
CA ARG A 445 -29.31 -1.87 -27.03
C ARG A 445 -29.65 -0.62 -26.23
N PHE A 446 -28.89 -0.31 -25.18
CA PHE A 446 -29.00 0.97 -24.50
C PHE A 446 -28.51 2.09 -25.40
N ALA A 447 -29.18 3.25 -25.34
CA ALA A 447 -28.75 4.47 -26.00
C ALA A 447 -29.09 5.67 -25.12
N ILE A 448 -28.40 6.79 -25.34
CA ILE A 448 -28.69 8.06 -24.65
C ILE A 448 -29.14 9.09 -25.66
N ILE A 449 -30.22 9.81 -25.36
CA ILE A 449 -30.68 10.94 -26.18
C ILE A 449 -29.72 12.12 -26.02
N VAL A 450 -29.12 12.56 -27.12
CA VAL A 450 -28.17 13.69 -27.12
C VAL A 450 -28.89 15.00 -27.45
N GLU A 451 -29.77 14.97 -28.46
CA GLU A 451 -30.56 16.11 -28.90
C GLU A 451 -31.81 15.68 -29.68
N CYS A 452 -32.89 16.45 -29.55
CA CYS A 452 -34.07 16.34 -30.40
C CYS A 452 -33.87 17.25 -31.62
N LEU A 453 -33.92 16.67 -32.83
CA LEU A 453 -33.61 17.39 -34.06
C LEU A 453 -34.79 18.25 -34.57
N ASP A 454 -35.99 18.02 -34.03
CA ASP A 454 -37.23 18.68 -34.47
C ASP A 454 -37.69 19.83 -33.53
N GLU A 455 -36.88 20.24 -32.53
CA GLU A 455 -37.25 21.29 -31.56
C GLU A 455 -37.09 22.75 -32.06
N LEU A 456 -36.65 22.98 -33.29
CA LEU A 456 -36.17 24.30 -33.75
C LEU A 456 -37.21 25.28 -34.33
N SER A 457 -38.51 25.00 -34.26
CA SER A 457 -39.52 26.04 -34.57
C SER A 457 -40.86 25.74 -33.93
N GLY A 458 -41.43 26.68 -33.18
CA GLY A 458 -42.66 26.56 -32.40
C GLY A 458 -43.97 26.32 -33.17
N GLN A 459 -43.99 25.39 -34.14
CA GLN A 459 -45.19 24.86 -34.77
C GLN A 459 -45.06 23.35 -34.96
N ASN A 460 -46.08 22.62 -34.48
CA ASN A 460 -46.34 21.17 -34.60
C ASN A 460 -45.12 20.24 -34.64
N ARG A 461 -44.86 19.53 -33.53
CA ARG A 461 -43.90 18.42 -33.47
C ARG A 461 -44.14 17.46 -34.63
N ARG A 462 -43.09 17.22 -35.42
CA ARG A 462 -43.08 16.18 -36.46
C ARG A 462 -43.35 14.82 -35.79
N ILE A 463 -44.24 14.01 -36.37
CA ILE A 463 -44.52 12.66 -35.91
C ILE A 463 -44.24 11.69 -37.09
N PRO A 464 -43.28 10.76 -36.96
CA PRO A 464 -42.39 10.56 -35.81
C PRO A 464 -41.30 11.64 -35.70
N ALA A 465 -40.86 11.92 -34.48
CA ALA A 465 -39.78 12.87 -34.21
C ALA A 465 -38.41 12.21 -34.44
N ARG A 466 -37.39 12.99 -34.82
CA ARG A 466 -36.02 12.52 -35.02
C ARG A 466 -35.14 12.93 -33.85
N TYR A 467 -34.32 11.99 -33.40
CA TYR A 467 -33.40 12.16 -32.29
C TYR A 467 -32.00 11.78 -32.73
N LYS A 468 -31.00 12.49 -32.21
CA LYS A 468 -29.63 12.03 -32.22
C LYS A 468 -29.35 11.30 -30.93
N ILE A 469 -28.84 10.08 -31.05
CA ILE A 469 -28.54 9.21 -29.92
C ILE A 469 -27.07 8.83 -29.88
N GLN A 470 -26.56 8.56 -28.69
CA GLN A 470 -25.25 7.97 -28.46
C GLN A 470 -25.40 6.46 -28.29
N ILE A 471 -24.57 5.68 -28.99
CA ILE A 471 -24.56 4.20 -28.99
C ILE A 471 -23.15 3.62 -28.78
N GLY A 472 -22.21 4.43 -28.27
CA GLY A 472 -20.84 4.09 -27.91
C GLY A 472 -20.13 5.30 -27.30
N THR A 473 -18.88 5.18 -26.86
CA THR A 473 -18.12 6.30 -26.27
C THR A 473 -18.03 7.51 -27.19
N ASP A 474 -17.94 7.31 -28.51
CA ASP A 474 -17.91 8.38 -29.54
C ASP A 474 -18.79 8.06 -30.77
N GLU A 475 -19.73 7.12 -30.67
CA GLU A 475 -20.61 6.73 -31.78
C GLU A 475 -21.99 7.39 -31.64
N PHE A 476 -22.38 8.20 -32.62
CA PHE A 476 -23.66 8.92 -32.64
C PHE A 476 -24.42 8.64 -33.93
N ILE A 477 -25.72 8.39 -33.82
CA ILE A 477 -26.60 8.13 -34.96
C ILE A 477 -27.91 8.92 -34.85
N GLU A 478 -28.51 9.23 -35.99
CA GLU A 478 -29.83 9.83 -36.05
C GLU A 478 -30.89 8.77 -36.32
N VAL A 479 -31.93 8.75 -35.51
CA VAL A 479 -32.97 7.72 -35.56
C VAL A 479 -34.37 8.32 -35.41
N SER A 480 -35.37 7.55 -35.85
CA SER A 480 -36.78 7.90 -35.65
C SER A 480 -37.20 7.57 -34.21
N SER A 481 -38.18 8.29 -33.67
CA SER A 481 -38.80 7.96 -32.37
C SER A 481 -39.39 6.55 -32.35
N LEU A 482 -39.68 5.97 -33.53
CA LEU A 482 -40.16 4.61 -33.71
C LEU A 482 -39.07 3.54 -33.48
N ASP A 483 -37.79 3.91 -33.51
CA ASP A 483 -36.66 3.02 -33.24
C ASP A 483 -36.26 3.02 -31.74
N LEU A 484 -36.87 3.91 -30.94
CA LEU A 484 -36.50 4.22 -29.54
C LEU A 484 -37.59 3.87 -28.54
N TYR A 485 -37.27 3.17 -27.47
CA TYR A 485 -38.21 2.61 -26.49
C TYR A 485 -37.93 3.16 -25.09
N GLN A 486 -38.97 3.61 -24.39
CA GLN A 486 -38.87 3.99 -22.97
C GLN A 486 -38.97 2.75 -22.08
N PHE A 487 -38.48 2.83 -20.85
CA PHE A 487 -38.69 1.76 -19.86
C PHE A 487 -39.94 2.07 -19.03
N LYS A 488 -40.93 1.16 -19.05
CA LYS A 488 -42.17 1.27 -18.27
C LYS A 488 -41.86 1.28 -16.77
N ARG A 489 -42.59 2.11 -16.03
CA ARG A 489 -42.61 2.08 -14.55
C ARG A 489 -43.50 0.93 -14.09
N GLU A 490 -42.94 -0.05 -13.37
CA GLU A 490 -43.75 -1.05 -12.68
C GLU A 490 -44.52 -0.37 -11.54
N GLN A 491 -45.85 -0.39 -11.60
CA GLN A 491 -46.68 -0.01 -10.46
C GLN A 491 -46.62 -1.15 -9.46
N SER A 492 -46.02 -0.90 -8.30
CA SER A 492 -45.95 -1.86 -7.20
C SER A 492 -47.36 -2.20 -6.71
N THR A 493 -47.91 -3.32 -7.15
CA THR A 493 -48.94 -4.02 -6.36
C THR A 493 -48.26 -4.49 -5.07
N PRO A 494 -48.78 -4.21 -3.87
CA PRO A 494 -48.15 -4.64 -2.63
C PRO A 494 -48.22 -6.16 -2.55
N MET A 495 -47.14 -6.84 -2.94
CA MET A 495 -46.94 -8.24 -2.59
C MET A 495 -46.61 -8.27 -1.11
N THR A 496 -47.55 -8.79 -0.33
CA THR A 496 -47.37 -9.14 1.08
C THR A 496 -46.32 -10.26 1.18
N PHE A 497 -45.05 -9.88 1.27
CA PHE A 497 -44.01 -10.75 1.80
C PHE A 497 -43.78 -10.41 3.27
N SER A 498 -44.16 -11.38 4.09
CA SER A 498 -43.91 -11.46 5.52
C SER A 498 -42.43 -11.26 5.84
N SER A 499 -42.19 -10.45 6.88
CA SER A 499 -40.95 -10.31 7.64
C SER A 499 -39.75 -9.66 6.93
N CYS A 500 -39.71 -8.33 6.96
CA CYS A 500 -38.49 -7.57 7.26
C CYS A 500 -38.87 -6.36 8.12
N THR A 501 -38.20 -6.24 9.26
CA THR A 501 -38.47 -5.32 10.37
C THR A 501 -38.39 -3.86 9.92
N GLU A 502 -39.51 -3.17 10.00
CA GLU A 502 -39.63 -1.73 9.80
C GLU A 502 -38.84 -1.00 10.91
N MET A 503 -37.85 -0.19 10.53
CA MET A 503 -37.11 0.65 11.47
C MET A 503 -38.03 1.77 11.95
N ALA A 504 -38.63 1.56 13.12
CA ALA A 504 -39.33 2.59 13.86
C ALA A 504 -38.33 3.67 14.33
N VAL A 505 -38.58 4.92 13.94
CA VAL A 505 -37.96 6.09 14.55
C VAL A 505 -38.52 6.21 15.97
N MET A 506 -37.68 5.91 16.96
CA MET A 506 -38.03 6.10 18.37
C MET A 506 -37.94 7.59 18.76
N PRO A 507 -39.00 8.19 19.32
CA PRO A 507 -38.92 9.52 19.91
C PRO A 507 -38.26 9.43 21.31
N ASN A 508 -37.24 10.26 21.55
CA ASN A 508 -36.68 10.48 22.89
C ASN A 508 -37.74 11.08 23.84
N PRO A 509 -37.96 10.52 25.05
CA PRO A 509 -38.71 11.21 26.08
C PRO A 509 -37.81 11.74 27.20
N SER A 510 -38.22 12.90 27.73
CA SER A 510 -37.79 13.64 28.94
C SER A 510 -36.93 14.88 28.67
N GLU A 511 -37.23 16.06 29.19
CA GLU A 511 -38.37 16.56 29.96
C GLU A 511 -38.38 18.11 29.89
N SER A 512 -39.49 18.68 30.31
CA SER A 512 -40.01 20.02 30.08
C SER A 512 -39.48 21.16 30.99
N THR A 513 -39.93 22.38 30.61
CA THR A 513 -40.00 23.67 31.36
C THR A 513 -38.77 24.58 31.21
N SER A 514 -38.84 25.82 30.74
CA SER A 514 -39.90 26.84 30.78
C SER A 514 -39.77 27.91 29.66
N SER A 515 -40.89 28.25 29.00
CA SER A 515 -41.13 29.49 28.22
C SER A 515 -41.07 30.76 29.11
N PRO A 516 -41.26 32.03 28.66
CA PRO A 516 -41.65 32.55 27.33
C PRO A 516 -40.98 33.89 26.86
N ARG A 517 -41.04 34.19 25.55
CA ARG A 517 -41.65 35.41 24.93
C ARG A 517 -41.05 35.79 23.56
N ILE A 518 -41.99 36.01 22.64
CA ILE A 518 -41.94 36.61 21.28
C ILE A 518 -41.58 38.11 21.41
N PRO A 519 -40.76 38.73 20.52
CA PRO A 519 -41.21 39.18 19.18
C PRO A 519 -40.24 39.02 17.99
N THR A 520 -40.83 38.61 16.86
CA THR A 520 -40.43 38.85 15.45
C THR A 520 -40.13 40.34 15.17
N PRO A 521 -39.32 40.73 14.14
CA PRO A 521 -39.62 40.41 12.74
C PRO A 521 -38.45 40.22 11.72
N GLN A 522 -38.78 39.41 10.71
CA GLN A 522 -38.52 39.55 9.26
C GLN A 522 -37.07 39.59 8.71
N HIS A 523 -36.71 38.53 7.98
CA HIS A 523 -36.36 38.61 6.55
C HIS A 523 -36.45 37.22 5.89
N GLU A 524 -37.31 37.09 4.87
CA GLU A 524 -37.44 35.89 4.02
C GLU A 524 -36.21 35.67 3.12
N PRO A 525 -36.01 34.42 2.66
CA PRO A 525 -35.83 34.23 1.23
C PRO A 525 -36.65 33.06 0.65
N LYS A 526 -37.60 33.44 -0.20
CA LYS A 526 -37.90 32.92 -1.55
C LYS A 526 -37.99 31.41 -1.75
N GLU A 527 -39.24 30.96 -1.91
CA GLU A 527 -39.63 29.74 -2.61
C GLU A 527 -38.92 29.59 -3.96
N ARG A 528 -38.38 28.39 -4.21
CA ARG A 528 -38.03 27.93 -5.57
C ARG A 528 -38.99 26.81 -5.95
N HIS A 529 -39.68 27.07 -7.06
CA HIS A 529 -40.67 26.24 -7.72
C HIS A 529 -40.28 24.76 -7.88
N LYS A 530 -41.22 23.87 -7.54
CA LYS A 530 -41.24 22.48 -8.01
C LYS A 530 -41.48 22.47 -9.53
N PRO A 531 -40.64 21.81 -10.35
CA PRO A 531 -40.98 21.54 -11.74
C PRO A 531 -42.17 20.57 -11.81
N GLN A 532 -43.21 20.97 -12.55
CA GLN A 532 -44.36 20.15 -12.88
C GLN A 532 -43.93 19.09 -13.91
N THR A 533 -44.02 17.81 -13.56
CA THR A 533 -43.94 16.68 -14.50
C THR A 533 -45.21 16.64 -15.36
N PRO A 534 -45.13 16.35 -16.67
CA PRO A 534 -46.30 16.13 -17.51
C PRO A 534 -47.11 14.93 -17.00
N GLU A 535 -48.43 15.10 -16.90
CA GLU A 535 -49.39 14.12 -16.42
C GLU A 535 -49.35 12.80 -17.22
N GLU A 536 -49.03 11.68 -16.57
CA GLU A 536 -49.32 10.34 -17.11
C GLU A 536 -50.84 10.18 -17.21
N ARG A 537 -51.37 9.99 -18.43
CA ARG A 537 -52.79 9.64 -18.61
C ARG A 537 -53.06 8.28 -17.95
N PRO A 538 -54.15 8.12 -17.16
CA PRO A 538 -54.50 6.85 -16.56
C PRO A 538 -54.78 5.78 -17.62
N LYS A 539 -54.42 4.52 -17.34
CA LYS A 539 -54.69 3.37 -18.23
C LYS A 539 -56.20 3.29 -18.53
N PRO A 540 -56.62 3.03 -19.78
CA PRO A 540 -58.04 2.90 -20.12
C PRO A 540 -58.67 1.75 -19.32
N GLN A 541 -59.83 2.03 -18.72
CA GLN A 541 -60.50 1.11 -17.80
C GLN A 541 -61.63 0.33 -18.47
N THR A 542 -62.03 0.72 -19.68
CA THR A 542 -63.12 0.10 -20.44
C THR A 542 -62.71 -0.29 -21.87
N LEU A 543 -63.39 -1.29 -22.45
CA LEU A 543 -63.09 -1.77 -23.80
C LEU A 543 -63.32 -0.70 -24.88
N ASP A 544 -64.28 0.20 -24.68
CA ASP A 544 -64.62 1.21 -25.68
C ASP A 544 -63.61 2.36 -25.70
N GLU A 545 -63.07 2.77 -24.55
CA GLU A 545 -61.92 3.69 -24.47
C GLU A 545 -60.70 3.14 -25.21
N VAL A 546 -60.41 1.83 -25.06
CA VAL A 546 -59.31 1.17 -25.76
C VAL A 546 -59.52 1.17 -27.28
N LYS A 547 -60.76 0.94 -27.75
CA LYS A 547 -61.09 1.00 -29.18
C LYS A 547 -60.91 2.41 -29.74
N GLU A 548 -61.37 3.44 -29.03
CA GLU A 548 -61.19 4.84 -29.42
C GLU A 548 -59.70 5.21 -29.48
N GLU A 549 -58.89 4.76 -28.51
CA GLU A 549 -57.44 4.95 -28.51
C GLU A 549 -56.79 4.25 -29.72
N ILE A 550 -57.17 3.01 -30.02
CA ILE A 550 -56.70 2.26 -31.19
C ILE A 550 -57.05 3.00 -32.49
N ASP A 551 -58.30 3.46 -32.65
CA ASP A 551 -58.74 4.15 -33.86
C ASP A 551 -58.02 5.48 -34.04
N GLN A 552 -57.80 6.23 -32.95
CA GLN A 552 -57.05 7.49 -32.97
C GLN A 552 -55.57 7.25 -33.32
N TYR A 553 -54.94 6.22 -32.77
CA TYR A 553 -53.57 5.86 -33.14
C TYR A 553 -53.45 5.41 -34.59
N LEU A 554 -54.34 4.54 -35.06
CA LEU A 554 -54.34 4.09 -36.46
C LEU A 554 -54.53 5.26 -37.42
N LYS A 555 -55.39 6.23 -37.09
CA LYS A 555 -55.60 7.44 -37.90
C LYS A 555 -54.34 8.29 -38.05
N GLU A 556 -53.53 8.42 -37.00
CA GLU A 556 -52.26 9.16 -37.06
C GLU A 556 -51.16 8.33 -37.75
N ILE A 557 -51.08 7.03 -37.48
CA ILE A 557 -50.12 6.12 -38.12
C ILE A 557 -50.33 6.04 -39.63
N TRP A 558 -51.58 6.07 -40.11
CA TRP A 558 -51.86 5.97 -41.54
C TRP A 558 -51.44 7.20 -42.36
N LYS A 559 -51.11 8.31 -41.70
CA LYS A 559 -50.56 9.53 -42.35
C LYS A 559 -49.04 9.46 -42.57
N MET A 560 -48.37 8.46 -41.99
CA MET A 560 -46.92 8.30 -42.04
C MET A 560 -46.44 7.64 -43.36
N SER A 561 -45.13 7.68 -43.61
CA SER A 561 -44.48 6.94 -44.70
C SER A 561 -44.73 5.43 -44.57
N GLU A 562 -44.63 4.64 -45.65
CA GLU A 562 -44.85 3.18 -45.54
C GLU A 562 -43.87 2.48 -44.59
N GLU A 563 -42.63 2.97 -44.50
CA GLU A 563 -41.61 2.46 -43.58
C GLU A 563 -41.94 2.77 -42.11
N ASP A 564 -42.22 4.04 -41.79
CA ASP A 564 -42.61 4.45 -40.44
C ASP A 564 -43.95 3.83 -40.02
N LYS A 565 -44.88 3.69 -40.97
CA LYS A 565 -46.18 3.05 -40.76
C LYS A 565 -46.00 1.60 -40.34
N CYS A 566 -45.10 0.85 -40.99
CA CYS A 566 -44.82 -0.53 -40.61
C CYS A 566 -44.27 -0.63 -39.17
N LYS A 567 -43.30 0.22 -38.81
CA LYS A 567 -42.74 0.28 -37.44
C LYS A 567 -43.78 0.67 -36.40
N ALA A 568 -44.62 1.67 -36.70
CA ALA A 568 -45.65 2.14 -35.79
C ALA A 568 -46.79 1.12 -35.60
N ILE A 569 -47.18 0.39 -36.66
CA ILE A 569 -48.15 -0.70 -36.58
C ILE A 569 -47.57 -1.88 -35.78
N LYS A 570 -46.31 -2.25 -36.00
CA LYS A 570 -45.62 -3.26 -35.18
C LYS A 570 -45.66 -2.89 -33.70
N ARG A 571 -45.32 -1.65 -33.37
CA ARG A 571 -45.36 -1.12 -31.99
C ARG A 571 -46.74 -1.20 -31.37
N LEU A 572 -47.76 -0.73 -32.10
CA LEU A 572 -49.14 -0.79 -31.66
C LEU A 572 -49.62 -2.24 -31.49
N TYR A 573 -49.21 -3.14 -32.38
CA TYR A 573 -49.49 -4.57 -32.32
C TYR A 573 -48.88 -5.21 -31.06
N LEU A 574 -47.61 -4.95 -30.76
CA LEU A 574 -46.92 -5.45 -29.56
C LEU A 574 -47.48 -4.84 -28.26
N ARG A 575 -47.91 -3.57 -28.28
CA ARG A 575 -48.51 -2.88 -27.12
C ARG A 575 -49.77 -3.59 -26.63
N TRP A 576 -50.65 -3.97 -27.55
CA TRP A 576 -51.93 -4.62 -27.23
C TRP A 576 -51.87 -6.15 -27.26
N HIS A 577 -50.69 -6.74 -27.54
CA HIS A 577 -50.55 -8.20 -27.59
C HIS A 577 -50.84 -8.85 -26.21
N PRO A 578 -51.57 -9.97 -26.14
CA PRO A 578 -51.92 -10.63 -24.88
C PRO A 578 -50.71 -11.06 -24.04
N ASP A 579 -49.65 -11.58 -24.67
CA ASP A 579 -48.43 -12.01 -23.96
C ASP A 579 -47.65 -10.86 -23.27
N LYS A 580 -47.93 -9.60 -23.63
CA LYS A 580 -47.33 -8.40 -23.03
C LYS A 580 -48.17 -7.82 -21.87
N ASN A 581 -49.41 -8.29 -21.68
CA ASN A 581 -50.38 -7.73 -20.74
C ASN A 581 -51.09 -8.83 -19.94
N LEU A 582 -50.37 -9.44 -18.99
CA LEU A 582 -50.85 -10.58 -18.20
C LEU A 582 -51.94 -10.20 -17.17
N ASP A 583 -52.01 -8.93 -16.76
CA ASP A 583 -52.82 -8.48 -15.63
C ASP A 583 -54.33 -8.37 -15.96
N ASN A 584 -54.70 -8.25 -17.25
CA ASN A 584 -56.10 -8.16 -17.69
C ASN A 584 -56.33 -8.89 -19.03
N THR A 585 -56.05 -10.19 -19.05
CA THR A 585 -56.01 -11.03 -20.24
C THR A 585 -57.28 -10.98 -21.11
N LYS A 586 -58.48 -10.78 -20.53
CA LYS A 586 -59.74 -10.74 -21.28
C LYS A 586 -59.88 -9.45 -22.11
N LEU A 587 -59.63 -8.30 -21.48
CA LEU A 587 -59.73 -6.99 -22.13
C LEU A 587 -58.72 -6.86 -23.28
N PHE A 588 -57.46 -7.22 -23.04
CA PHE A 588 -56.40 -7.12 -24.05
C PHE A 588 -56.58 -8.10 -25.21
N ASN A 589 -57.15 -9.30 -24.97
CA ASN A 589 -57.52 -10.22 -26.06
C ASN A 589 -58.59 -9.63 -26.98
N GLU A 590 -59.60 -8.96 -26.43
CA GLU A 590 -60.66 -8.33 -27.23
C GLU A 590 -60.16 -7.08 -27.96
N ALA A 591 -59.36 -6.24 -27.28
CA ALA A 591 -58.67 -5.10 -27.88
C ALA A 591 -57.74 -5.52 -29.04
N PHE A 592 -56.99 -6.60 -28.86
CA PHE A 592 -56.08 -7.12 -29.88
C PHE A 592 -56.83 -7.67 -31.11
N LYS A 593 -57.95 -8.38 -30.91
CA LYS A 593 -58.83 -8.80 -32.02
C LYS A 593 -59.41 -7.61 -32.77
N TYR A 594 -59.82 -6.56 -32.05
CA TYR A 594 -60.31 -5.32 -32.65
C TYR A 594 -59.22 -4.62 -33.48
N LEU A 595 -58.01 -4.50 -32.95
CA LEU A 595 -56.85 -3.95 -33.64
C LEU A 595 -56.55 -4.71 -34.94
N GLN A 596 -56.48 -6.04 -34.89
CA GLN A 596 -56.26 -6.87 -36.08
C GLN A 596 -57.36 -6.67 -37.13
N LYS A 597 -58.63 -6.63 -36.70
CA LYS A 597 -59.76 -6.37 -37.60
C LYS A 597 -59.64 -5.00 -38.28
N LYS A 598 -59.33 -3.94 -37.51
CA LYS A 598 -59.19 -2.58 -38.02
C LYS A 598 -58.02 -2.41 -38.98
N ILE A 599 -56.87 -3.04 -38.70
CA ILE A 599 -55.73 -3.06 -39.62
C ILE A 599 -56.14 -3.69 -40.95
N ASN A 600 -56.83 -4.85 -40.94
CA ASN A 600 -57.29 -5.50 -42.16
C ASN A 600 -58.34 -4.65 -42.93
N GLU A 601 -59.25 -3.97 -42.23
CA GLU A 601 -60.23 -3.06 -42.85
C GLU A 601 -59.54 -1.88 -43.57
N LEU A 602 -58.51 -1.30 -42.93
CA LEU A 602 -57.74 -0.19 -43.50
C LEU A 602 -56.83 -0.61 -44.65
N GLU A 603 -56.30 -1.84 -44.64
CA GLU A 603 -55.60 -2.44 -45.79
C GLU A 603 -56.57 -2.74 -46.95
N GLY A 604 -57.74 -3.31 -46.66
CA GLY A 604 -58.74 -3.72 -47.65
C GLY A 604 -59.51 -2.56 -48.29
N GLY A 605 -59.57 -1.39 -47.64
CA GLY A 605 -60.25 -0.20 -48.16
C GLY A 605 -59.61 0.45 -49.40
N LYS A 606 -58.47 -0.06 -49.89
CA LYS A 606 -57.73 0.44 -51.07
C LYS A 606 -57.97 -0.36 -52.36
N THR A 607 -59.12 -1.00 -52.55
CA THR A 607 -59.53 -1.53 -53.87
C THR A 607 -60.53 -0.62 -54.58
N ALA A 608 -60.07 0.55 -55.04
CA ALA A 608 -60.62 1.26 -56.19
C ALA A 608 -59.56 2.23 -56.75
N GLY A 609 -58.61 1.69 -57.52
CA GLY A 609 -57.74 2.47 -58.38
C GLY A 609 -56.35 2.81 -57.83
N SER A 610 -55.43 1.83 -57.83
CA SER A 610 -54.05 2.04 -58.31
C SER A 610 -53.31 0.71 -58.33
N THR A 611 -53.02 0.20 -59.54
CA THR A 611 -52.14 -0.93 -59.80
C THR A 611 -50.68 -0.45 -59.72
N SER A 612 -50.01 -0.71 -58.60
CA SER A 612 -48.54 -0.82 -58.56
C SER A 612 -48.07 -1.65 -57.36
N SER A 613 -47.60 -2.86 -57.67
CA SER A 613 -46.41 -3.53 -57.11
C SER A 613 -46.08 -3.36 -55.61
N GLY A 614 -46.34 -4.41 -54.82
CA GLY A 614 -45.43 -4.84 -53.74
C GLY A 614 -45.59 -4.19 -52.36
N GLY A 615 -46.81 -4.04 -51.84
CA GLY A 615 -47.02 -3.71 -50.43
C GLY A 615 -47.13 -4.98 -49.58
N ASP A 616 -46.17 -5.24 -48.69
CA ASP A 616 -46.22 -6.33 -47.71
C ASP A 616 -47.53 -6.23 -46.90
N HIS A 617 -48.38 -7.26 -46.97
CA HIS A 617 -49.53 -7.35 -46.07
C HIS A 617 -49.03 -7.50 -44.64
N PHE A 618 -49.50 -6.68 -43.69
CA PHE A 618 -49.10 -6.78 -42.28
C PHE A 618 -49.36 -8.17 -41.70
N ARG A 619 -50.34 -8.89 -42.28
CA ARG A 619 -50.66 -10.28 -41.96
C ARG A 619 -49.47 -11.25 -42.09
N GLU A 620 -48.56 -10.99 -43.04
CA GLU A 620 -47.34 -11.81 -43.22
C GLU A 620 -46.35 -11.61 -42.07
N SER A 621 -46.36 -10.43 -41.43
CA SER A 621 -45.50 -10.09 -40.30
C SER A 621 -46.04 -10.56 -38.94
N TRP A 622 -47.33 -10.89 -38.81
CA TRP A 622 -47.94 -11.26 -37.51
C TRP A 622 -47.24 -12.44 -36.84
N SER A 623 -46.83 -13.47 -37.59
CA SER A 623 -46.11 -14.62 -37.04
C SER A 623 -44.81 -14.22 -36.35
N ARG A 624 -44.07 -13.27 -36.95
CA ARG A 624 -42.81 -12.74 -36.42
C ARG A 624 -43.07 -11.89 -35.16
N TRP A 625 -44.05 -11.01 -35.19
CA TRP A 625 -44.40 -10.16 -34.04
C TRP A 625 -44.95 -10.97 -32.86
N ASN A 626 -45.71 -12.04 -33.14
CA ASN A 626 -46.16 -12.98 -32.10
C ASN A 626 -44.98 -13.68 -31.43
N GLU A 627 -43.95 -14.09 -32.18
CA GLU A 627 -42.76 -14.71 -31.61
C GLU A 627 -41.93 -13.74 -30.77
N GLU A 628 -41.86 -12.48 -31.18
CA GLU A 628 -41.22 -11.39 -30.44
C GLU A 628 -41.94 -11.12 -29.10
N ALA A 629 -43.28 -11.06 -29.11
CA ALA A 629 -44.07 -10.93 -27.89
C ALA A 629 -43.86 -12.13 -26.93
N ARG A 630 -43.81 -13.35 -27.46
CA ARG A 630 -43.49 -14.55 -26.66
C ARG A 630 -42.07 -14.51 -26.10
N ARG A 631 -41.08 -14.01 -26.86
CA ARG A 631 -39.70 -13.88 -26.37
C ARG A 631 -39.63 -12.93 -25.17
N HIS A 632 -40.28 -11.77 -25.26
CA HIS A 632 -40.34 -10.82 -24.14
C HIS A 632 -40.98 -11.46 -22.90
N ARG A 633 -42.07 -12.22 -23.07
CA ARG A 633 -42.71 -12.98 -21.99
C ARG A 633 -41.81 -14.07 -21.40
N ARG A 634 -41.14 -14.87 -22.24
CA ARG A 634 -40.20 -15.93 -21.79
C ARG A 634 -39.04 -15.34 -21.00
N GLY A 635 -38.52 -14.17 -21.38
CA GLY A 635 -37.49 -13.44 -20.63
C GLY A 635 -37.95 -13.12 -19.22
N ARG A 636 -39.14 -12.51 -19.09
CA ARG A 636 -39.78 -12.20 -17.81
C ARG A 636 -40.03 -13.46 -16.96
N GLU A 637 -40.59 -14.52 -17.53
CA GLU A 637 -40.88 -15.77 -16.80
C GLU A 637 -39.59 -16.47 -16.31
N ARG A 638 -38.56 -16.55 -17.16
CA ARG A 638 -37.24 -17.11 -16.77
C ARG A 638 -36.60 -16.30 -15.65
N PHE A 639 -36.70 -14.98 -15.72
CA PHE A 639 -36.19 -14.09 -14.68
C PHE A 639 -36.86 -14.36 -13.33
N TYR A 640 -38.20 -14.37 -13.25
CA TYR A 640 -38.91 -14.66 -12.01
C TYR A 640 -38.65 -16.08 -11.49
N GLN A 641 -38.55 -17.08 -12.37
CA GLN A 641 -38.24 -18.46 -11.96
C GLN A 641 -36.84 -18.57 -11.36
N ASN A 642 -35.81 -17.98 -11.99
CA ASN A 642 -34.42 -18.09 -11.54
C ASN A 642 -34.11 -17.23 -10.31
N ASN A 643 -34.74 -16.06 -10.17
CA ASN A 643 -34.49 -15.14 -9.05
C ASN A 643 -35.45 -15.32 -7.86
N SER A 644 -36.47 -16.16 -7.96
CA SER A 644 -37.34 -16.49 -6.81
C SER A 644 -36.58 -17.10 -5.61
N ARG A 645 -35.32 -17.55 -5.80
CA ARG A 645 -34.49 -18.19 -4.77
C ARG A 645 -33.16 -17.48 -4.48
N ARG A 646 -32.83 -16.36 -5.12
CA ARG A 646 -31.55 -15.63 -4.93
C ARG A 646 -31.73 -14.12 -5.12
N HIS A 647 -30.97 -13.31 -4.38
CA HIS A 647 -30.90 -11.86 -4.56
C HIS A 647 -30.38 -11.54 -5.97
N TYR A 648 -31.25 -11.00 -6.83
CA TYR A 648 -30.87 -10.55 -8.16
C TYR A 648 -29.90 -9.36 -8.06
N ASN A 649 -28.80 -9.41 -8.81
CA ASN A 649 -27.93 -8.26 -9.02
C ASN A 649 -27.88 -7.91 -10.51
N PHE A 650 -28.63 -6.86 -10.90
CA PHE A 650 -28.67 -6.29 -12.25
C PHE A 650 -27.28 -6.01 -12.82
N TRP A 651 -26.35 -5.55 -11.96
CA TRP A 651 -25.01 -5.11 -12.36
C TRP A 651 -24.03 -6.27 -12.62
N SER A 652 -24.41 -7.51 -12.30
CA SER A 652 -23.61 -8.69 -12.65
C SER A 652 -23.57 -8.98 -14.16
N TYR A 653 -24.50 -8.42 -14.93
CA TYR A 653 -24.56 -8.58 -16.38
C TYR A 653 -23.54 -7.71 -17.12
N PHE A 654 -23.24 -6.50 -16.60
CA PHE A 654 -22.38 -5.49 -17.22
C PHE A 654 -20.97 -5.42 -16.61
N THR A 655 -20.64 -6.33 -15.70
CA THR A 655 -19.28 -6.38 -15.16
C THR A 655 -18.33 -6.82 -16.27
N PRO A 656 -17.28 -6.05 -16.61
CA PRO A 656 -16.38 -6.38 -17.70
C PRO A 656 -15.81 -7.80 -17.55
N ARG A 657 -15.97 -8.63 -18.58
CA ARG A 657 -15.34 -9.96 -18.66
C ARG A 657 -13.81 -9.91 -18.77
N ASP A 658 -13.23 -8.72 -18.83
CA ASP A 658 -11.79 -8.46 -18.96
C ASP A 658 -11.03 -8.44 -17.61
N MET A 659 -11.64 -8.88 -16.52
CA MET A 659 -10.85 -9.40 -15.40
C MET A 659 -10.16 -10.70 -15.85
N PRO A 660 -8.82 -10.86 -15.68
CA PRO A 660 -8.24 -12.19 -15.61
C PRO A 660 -8.97 -12.88 -14.46
N ASN A 661 -9.89 -13.78 -14.80
CA ASN A 661 -10.57 -14.57 -13.80
C ASN A 661 -9.46 -15.28 -13.00
N PRO A 662 -9.36 -15.11 -11.66
CA PRO A 662 -8.33 -15.76 -10.86
C PRO A 662 -8.42 -17.30 -10.86
N ASP A 663 -9.36 -17.84 -11.65
CA ASP A 663 -9.58 -19.26 -11.89
C ASP A 663 -9.53 -19.63 -13.40
N ILE A 664 -8.60 -19.10 -14.20
CA ILE A 664 -8.37 -19.63 -15.56
C ILE A 664 -7.63 -20.97 -15.44
N PRO A 665 -8.20 -22.09 -15.93
CA PRO A 665 -7.53 -23.38 -15.97
C PRO A 665 -6.19 -23.35 -16.72
N ASP A 666 -5.09 -23.76 -16.06
CA ASP A 666 -3.84 -24.08 -16.75
C ASP A 666 -3.81 -25.58 -17.06
N ARG A 667 -4.14 -25.89 -18.31
CA ARG A 667 -4.27 -27.26 -18.77
C ARG A 667 -2.92 -27.95 -19.01
N GLU A 668 -1.89 -27.20 -19.38
CA GLU A 668 -0.59 -27.75 -19.73
C GLU A 668 0.25 -27.97 -18.47
N GLU A 669 0.21 -27.02 -17.52
CA GLU A 669 0.88 -27.21 -16.24
C GLU A 669 0.20 -28.33 -15.43
N ALA A 670 -1.12 -28.44 -15.47
CA ALA A 670 -1.83 -29.59 -14.89
C ALA A 670 -1.35 -30.94 -15.46
N LYS A 671 -1.15 -31.06 -16.78
CA LYS A 671 -0.61 -32.28 -17.40
C LYS A 671 0.82 -32.57 -16.96
N ARG A 672 1.65 -31.53 -16.86
CA ARG A 672 3.06 -31.64 -16.44
C ARG A 672 3.17 -32.21 -15.02
N TRP A 673 2.42 -31.65 -14.08
CA TRP A 673 2.37 -32.13 -12.69
C TRP A 673 1.80 -33.54 -12.59
N TYR A 674 0.74 -33.82 -13.34
CA TYR A 674 0.13 -35.14 -13.38
C TYR A 674 1.09 -36.22 -13.92
N ARG A 675 1.84 -35.92 -14.99
CA ARG A 675 2.84 -36.84 -15.53
C ARG A 675 3.92 -37.19 -14.51
N GLN A 676 4.36 -36.23 -13.70
CA GLN A 676 5.31 -36.53 -12.62
C GLN A 676 4.68 -37.40 -11.53
N ALA A 677 3.40 -37.17 -11.19
CA ALA A 677 2.66 -38.02 -10.25
C ALA A 677 2.59 -39.49 -10.74
N GLU A 678 2.37 -39.70 -12.04
CA GLU A 678 2.37 -41.05 -12.64
C GLU A 678 3.75 -41.72 -12.58
N CYS A 679 4.82 -40.96 -12.81
CA CYS A 679 6.19 -41.46 -12.67
C CYS A 679 6.49 -41.86 -11.21
N ASP A 680 6.13 -41.02 -10.24
CA ASP A 680 6.36 -41.29 -8.82
C ASP A 680 5.57 -42.52 -8.33
N LEU A 681 4.33 -42.69 -8.83
CA LEU A 681 3.52 -43.88 -8.56
C LEU A 681 4.14 -45.15 -9.15
N SER A 682 4.57 -45.08 -10.41
CA SER A 682 5.23 -46.21 -11.09
C SER A 682 6.53 -46.61 -10.36
N ALA A 683 7.26 -45.63 -9.82
CA ALA A 683 8.44 -45.86 -9.00
C ALA A 683 8.12 -46.51 -7.64
N ALA A 684 6.97 -46.21 -7.04
CA ALA A 684 6.49 -46.89 -5.83
C ALA A 684 6.07 -48.35 -6.12
N GLN A 685 5.44 -48.60 -7.27
CA GLN A 685 4.96 -49.93 -7.67
C GLN A 685 6.08 -50.88 -8.09
N SER A 686 7.16 -50.36 -8.67
CA SER A 686 8.26 -51.17 -9.24
C SER A 686 9.32 -51.59 -8.22
N GLU A 687 9.44 -50.88 -7.09
CA GLU A 687 10.39 -51.25 -6.04
C GLU A 687 9.83 -52.31 -5.09
N PRO A 688 10.60 -53.38 -4.80
CA PRO A 688 10.23 -54.32 -3.74
C PRO A 688 10.19 -53.57 -2.42
N ALA A 689 9.23 -53.89 -1.55
CA ALA A 689 8.97 -53.19 -0.29
C ALA A 689 10.12 -53.23 0.74
N ALA A 690 11.36 -53.55 0.38
CA ALA A 690 12.52 -53.63 1.26
C ALA A 690 12.76 -52.35 2.09
N SER A 691 12.33 -51.18 1.57
CA SER A 691 12.36 -49.90 2.28
C SER A 691 10.94 -49.30 2.35
N PRO A 692 10.14 -49.64 3.37
CA PRO A 692 8.74 -49.20 3.47
C PRO A 692 8.62 -47.67 3.57
N GLU A 693 9.58 -47.00 4.21
CA GLU A 693 9.65 -45.54 4.35
C GLU A 693 9.75 -44.82 2.99
N TRP A 694 10.61 -45.31 2.09
CA TRP A 694 10.79 -44.73 0.75
C TRP A 694 9.58 -45.00 -0.14
N ASN A 695 8.96 -46.16 0.03
CA ASN A 695 7.77 -46.50 -0.73
C ASN A 695 6.58 -45.61 -0.32
N LEU A 696 6.37 -45.41 0.98
CA LEU A 696 5.38 -44.48 1.52
C LEU A 696 5.65 -43.02 1.12
N PHE A 697 6.93 -42.60 1.06
CA PHE A 697 7.30 -41.26 0.60
C PHE A 697 6.98 -41.04 -0.88
N LYS A 698 7.27 -42.02 -1.75
CA LYS A 698 6.91 -41.95 -3.18
C LYS A 698 5.39 -41.90 -3.38
N VAL A 699 4.62 -42.67 -2.60
CA VAL A 699 3.15 -42.59 -2.59
C VAL A 699 2.69 -41.19 -2.16
N HIS A 700 3.30 -40.60 -1.13
CA HIS A 700 3.00 -39.22 -0.73
C HIS A 700 3.23 -38.25 -1.89
N GLN A 701 4.40 -38.32 -2.54
CA GLN A 701 4.79 -37.46 -3.65
C GLN A 701 3.83 -37.59 -4.85
N ALA A 702 3.43 -38.81 -5.18
CA ALA A 702 2.46 -39.06 -6.25
C ALA A 702 1.09 -38.41 -5.93
N VAL A 703 0.59 -38.56 -4.70
CA VAL A 703 -0.69 -37.97 -4.28
C VAL A 703 -0.62 -36.44 -4.26
N GLU A 704 0.42 -35.87 -3.67
CA GLU A 704 0.61 -34.42 -3.59
C GLU A 704 0.61 -33.77 -4.98
N LYS A 705 1.41 -34.30 -5.91
CA LYS A 705 1.50 -33.79 -7.28
C LYS A 705 0.20 -33.97 -8.06
N ALA A 706 -0.54 -35.05 -7.85
CA ALA A 706 -1.84 -35.27 -8.49
C ALA A 706 -2.92 -34.29 -8.00
N LEU A 707 -2.90 -33.94 -6.71
CA LEU A 707 -3.79 -32.93 -6.15
C LEU A 707 -3.41 -31.52 -6.65
N ILE A 708 -2.11 -31.21 -6.71
CA ILE A 708 -1.62 -29.93 -7.28
C ILE A 708 -2.02 -29.80 -8.75
N ALA A 709 -1.91 -30.86 -9.55
CA ALA A 709 -2.38 -30.89 -10.94
C ALA A 709 -3.87 -30.53 -11.05
N SER A 710 -4.70 -30.94 -10.09
CA SER A 710 -6.13 -30.63 -10.04
C SER A 710 -6.39 -29.14 -9.76
N GLU A 711 -5.56 -28.49 -8.92
CA GLU A 711 -5.63 -27.04 -8.69
C GLU A 711 -5.21 -26.24 -9.92
N TYR A 712 -4.10 -26.60 -10.60
CA TYR A 712 -3.73 -25.96 -11.87
C TYR A 712 -4.85 -26.10 -12.90
N ARG A 713 -5.51 -27.26 -12.97
CA ARG A 713 -6.63 -27.48 -13.88
C ARG A 713 -7.88 -26.67 -13.54
N ARG A 714 -8.11 -26.33 -12.28
CA ARG A 714 -9.31 -25.58 -11.86
C ARG A 714 -9.08 -24.08 -11.79
N LYS A 715 -7.91 -23.68 -11.31
CA LYS A 715 -7.57 -22.30 -10.93
C LYS A 715 -6.31 -21.75 -11.60
N GLY A 716 -5.54 -22.59 -12.29
CA GLY A 716 -4.32 -22.17 -12.98
C GLY A 716 -3.13 -21.83 -12.08
N ARG A 717 -3.15 -22.21 -10.80
CA ARG A 717 -2.11 -21.86 -9.83
C ARG A 717 -1.77 -22.99 -8.86
N HIS A 718 -0.56 -22.93 -8.31
CA HIS A 718 -0.12 -23.80 -7.25
C HIS A 718 -0.88 -23.52 -5.93
N PRO A 719 -1.30 -24.54 -5.16
CA PRO A 719 -2.02 -24.35 -3.89
C PRO A 719 -1.19 -23.77 -2.73
N GLY A 720 0.12 -23.60 -2.90
CA GLY A 720 1.03 -23.20 -1.82
C GLY A 720 1.20 -24.28 -0.75
N ASN A 721 1.64 -23.89 0.46
CA ASN A 721 1.92 -24.81 1.58
C ASN A 721 0.64 -25.31 2.26
N ILE A 722 -0.16 -26.12 1.56
CA ILE A 722 -1.34 -26.79 2.10
C ILE A 722 -1.03 -28.29 2.20
N SER A 723 -1.35 -28.91 3.34
CA SER A 723 -1.20 -30.37 3.49
C SER A 723 -2.06 -31.13 2.48
N ILE A 724 -1.64 -32.34 2.08
CA ILE A 724 -2.40 -33.20 1.16
C ILE A 724 -3.85 -33.44 1.63
N ALA A 725 -4.11 -33.46 2.93
CA ALA A 725 -5.46 -33.61 3.49
C ALA A 725 -6.32 -32.36 3.29
N GLY A 726 -5.75 -31.18 3.52
CA GLY A 726 -6.44 -29.91 3.25
C GLY A 726 -6.72 -29.72 1.76
N LEU A 727 -5.75 -30.11 0.92
CA LEU A 727 -5.90 -30.02 -0.53
C LEU A 727 -6.94 -31.00 -1.07
N ALA A 728 -6.97 -32.23 -0.55
CA ALA A 728 -8.01 -33.21 -0.84
C ALA A 728 -9.42 -32.72 -0.47
N GLN A 729 -9.58 -32.11 0.71
CA GLN A 729 -10.85 -31.53 1.15
C GLN A 729 -11.28 -30.38 0.25
N GLN A 730 -10.35 -29.56 -0.22
CA GLN A 730 -10.65 -28.49 -1.15
C GLN A 730 -11.14 -29.03 -2.51
N ILE A 731 -10.45 -30.03 -3.05
CA ILE A 731 -10.74 -30.63 -4.35
C ILE A 731 -12.05 -31.44 -4.35
N SER A 732 -12.47 -31.99 -3.21
CA SER A 732 -13.72 -32.75 -3.12
C SER A 732 -14.96 -31.91 -3.45
N HIS A 733 -14.88 -30.59 -3.31
CA HIS A 733 -15.96 -29.67 -3.66
C HIS A 733 -16.03 -29.36 -5.16
N TYR A 734 -15.04 -29.79 -5.95
CA TYR A 734 -14.98 -29.46 -7.39
C TYR A 734 -15.86 -30.32 -8.25
N SER A 735 -16.11 -31.57 -7.84
CA SER A 735 -16.97 -32.50 -8.56
C SER A 735 -17.52 -33.56 -7.61
N PRO A 736 -18.78 -33.99 -7.77
CA PRO A 736 -19.34 -35.11 -7.01
C PRO A 736 -18.51 -36.39 -7.10
N HIS A 737 -17.78 -36.58 -8.21
CA HIS A 737 -16.91 -37.74 -8.43
C HIS A 737 -15.64 -37.72 -7.56
N LEU A 738 -15.26 -36.55 -7.03
CA LEU A 738 -14.08 -36.34 -6.18
C LEU A 738 -14.43 -36.33 -4.68
N SER A 739 -15.69 -36.60 -4.33
CA SER A 739 -16.18 -36.64 -2.94
C SER A 739 -15.46 -37.67 -2.06
N GLU A 740 -14.93 -38.74 -2.67
CA GLU A 740 -14.22 -39.82 -1.98
C GLU A 740 -12.72 -39.54 -1.75
N VAL A 741 -12.17 -38.49 -2.38
CA VAL A 741 -10.73 -38.15 -2.34
C VAL A 741 -10.23 -37.87 -0.92
N PRO A 742 -10.94 -37.11 -0.05
CA PRO A 742 -10.51 -36.90 1.33
C PRO A 742 -10.42 -38.19 2.14
N SER A 743 -11.36 -39.12 1.94
CA SER A 743 -11.38 -40.42 2.61
C SER A 743 -10.17 -41.27 2.20
N ALA A 744 -9.85 -41.33 0.90
CA ALA A 744 -8.67 -42.03 0.40
C ALA A 744 -7.36 -41.45 0.96
N VAL A 745 -7.23 -40.12 1.01
CA VAL A 745 -6.05 -39.46 1.60
C VAL A 745 -5.96 -39.71 3.10
N ALA A 746 -7.08 -39.76 3.82
CA ALA A 746 -7.09 -40.11 5.24
C ALA A 746 -6.59 -41.55 5.47
N GLN A 747 -7.04 -42.52 4.66
CA GLN A 747 -6.59 -43.91 4.73
C GLN A 747 -5.08 -44.04 4.46
N LEU A 748 -4.56 -43.35 3.43
CA LEU A 748 -3.12 -43.34 3.15
C LEU A 748 -2.30 -42.81 4.33
N ARG A 749 -2.78 -41.75 5.00
CA ARG A 749 -2.13 -41.21 6.20
C ARG A 749 -2.16 -42.19 7.38
N THR A 750 -3.21 -42.99 7.53
CA THR A 750 -3.25 -44.05 8.56
C THR A 750 -2.24 -45.17 8.31
N LEU A 751 -1.87 -45.41 7.05
CA LEU A 751 -0.83 -46.35 6.65
C LEU A 751 0.60 -45.78 6.76
N GLY A 752 0.76 -44.54 7.25
CA GLY A 752 2.07 -43.91 7.46
C GLY A 752 2.56 -43.05 6.30
N VAL A 753 1.74 -42.79 5.28
CA VAL A 753 2.07 -41.84 4.19
C VAL A 753 2.14 -40.42 4.73
N ASP A 754 3.36 -39.86 4.77
CA ASP A 754 3.64 -38.52 5.29
C ASP A 754 4.92 -37.96 4.66
N ALA A 755 4.98 -36.64 4.42
CA ALA A 755 6.14 -35.98 3.83
C ALA A 755 7.38 -36.01 4.73
N LYS A 756 7.22 -35.91 6.05
CA LYS A 756 8.34 -35.70 6.99
C LYS A 756 8.66 -36.95 7.79
N LYS A 757 7.65 -37.66 8.29
CA LYS A 757 7.84 -38.88 9.09
C LYS A 757 8.53 -40.00 8.32
N THR A 758 8.37 -40.06 7.00
CA THR A 758 9.06 -41.06 6.17
C THR A 758 10.55 -40.76 5.96
N GLN A 759 11.02 -39.56 6.27
CA GLN A 759 12.38 -39.10 5.93
C GLN A 759 13.24 -38.77 7.15
N TYR A 760 12.68 -38.11 8.18
CA TYR A 760 13.48 -37.49 9.23
C TYR A 760 13.40 -38.21 10.59
N PRO A 761 14.53 -38.58 11.20
CA PRO A 761 14.56 -39.20 12.53
C PRO A 761 13.94 -38.34 13.65
N ASN A 762 14.04 -37.02 13.58
CA ASN A 762 13.46 -36.11 14.59
C ASN A 762 11.92 -36.11 14.63
N CYS A 763 11.27 -36.71 13.62
CA CYS A 763 9.83 -36.91 13.59
C CYS A 763 9.40 -38.17 14.36
N HIS A 764 10.35 -38.91 14.94
CA HIS A 764 10.15 -40.13 15.71
C HIS A 764 10.81 -40.03 17.10
N PRO A 765 10.33 -40.78 18.10
CA PRO A 765 10.97 -40.81 19.41
C PRO A 765 12.39 -41.42 19.32
N PRO A 766 13.43 -40.78 19.90
CA PRO A 766 14.77 -41.36 19.96
C PRO A 766 14.74 -42.76 20.61
N PRO A 767 15.49 -43.77 20.11
CA PRO A 767 16.50 -43.72 19.05
C PRO A 767 15.98 -44.12 17.65
N ARG A 768 14.66 -44.12 17.44
CA ARG A 768 14.03 -44.71 16.24
C ARG A 768 14.29 -43.87 15.00
N ILE A 769 14.53 -44.54 13.86
CA ILE A 769 14.61 -43.92 12.54
C ILE A 769 13.40 -44.31 11.67
N PRO A 770 13.09 -43.57 10.58
CA PRO A 770 11.97 -43.89 9.71
C PRO A 770 11.94 -45.35 9.23
N HIS A 771 13.11 -45.91 8.89
CA HIS A 771 13.26 -47.29 8.45
C HIS A 771 12.70 -48.33 9.45
N ASP A 772 12.77 -48.03 10.76
CA ASP A 772 12.32 -48.95 11.81
C ASP A 772 10.82 -48.83 12.14
N GLN A 773 10.13 -47.80 11.61
CA GLN A 773 8.78 -47.44 12.07
C GLN A 773 7.66 -47.94 11.17
N PHE A 774 7.91 -48.19 9.89
CA PHE A 774 6.87 -48.55 8.93
C PHE A 774 6.87 -50.03 8.61
N ARG A 775 5.68 -50.63 8.54
CA ARG A 775 5.54 -52.05 8.19
C ARG A 775 5.55 -52.21 6.67
N HIS A 776 6.17 -53.29 6.20
CA HIS A 776 6.13 -53.66 4.78
C HIS A 776 4.71 -53.91 4.27
N GLU A 777 3.80 -54.38 5.13
CA GLU A 777 2.39 -54.59 4.81
C GLU A 777 1.68 -53.27 4.54
N ASP A 778 1.84 -52.29 5.43
CA ASP A 778 1.25 -50.95 5.29
C ASP A 778 1.75 -50.25 4.02
N ALA A 779 3.05 -50.37 3.70
CA ALA A 779 3.62 -49.84 2.46
C ALA A 779 3.05 -50.52 1.21
N ARG A 780 2.87 -51.85 1.23
CA ARG A 780 2.23 -52.58 0.11
C ARG A 780 0.76 -52.23 -0.03
N GLU A 781 0.06 -51.99 1.08
CA GLU A 781 -1.34 -51.58 1.08
C GLU A 781 -1.48 -50.15 0.56
N ALA A 782 -0.60 -49.22 0.95
CA ALA A 782 -0.61 -47.83 0.49
C ALA A 782 -0.47 -47.70 -1.03
N VAL A 783 0.33 -48.57 -1.66
CA VAL A 783 0.48 -48.63 -3.12
C VAL A 783 -0.76 -49.21 -3.82
N LYS A 784 -1.52 -50.08 -3.12
CA LYS A 784 -2.74 -50.73 -3.62
C LYS A 784 -4.01 -49.92 -3.38
N ILE A 785 -3.99 -48.96 -2.46
CA ILE A 785 -5.15 -48.12 -2.20
C ILE A 785 -5.56 -47.47 -3.53
N PRO A 786 -6.82 -47.66 -3.97
CA PRO A 786 -7.32 -47.12 -5.24
C PRO A 786 -7.21 -45.60 -5.35
N GLY A 787 -6.83 -44.89 -4.29
CA GLY A 787 -6.72 -43.43 -4.24
C GLY A 787 -5.96 -42.82 -5.42
N LEU A 788 -4.87 -43.43 -5.90
CA LEU A 788 -4.09 -42.89 -7.02
C LEU A 788 -4.68 -43.22 -8.40
N GLU A 789 -5.15 -44.45 -8.61
CA GLU A 789 -5.91 -44.79 -9.82
C GLU A 789 -7.25 -44.05 -9.86
N MET A 790 -7.87 -43.76 -8.72
CA MET A 790 -9.16 -43.10 -8.62
C MET A 790 -9.04 -41.58 -8.73
N ILE A 791 -8.00 -40.95 -8.18
CA ILE A 791 -7.66 -39.54 -8.45
C ILE A 791 -7.23 -39.41 -9.92
N GLY A 792 -6.33 -40.27 -10.40
CA GLY A 792 -5.86 -40.26 -11.79
C GLY A 792 -6.94 -40.54 -12.83
N LEU A 793 -7.64 -41.68 -12.77
CA LEU A 793 -8.70 -42.03 -13.72
C LEU A 793 -9.94 -41.15 -13.61
N LYS A 794 -10.33 -40.66 -12.42
CA LYS A 794 -11.49 -39.74 -12.32
C LYS A 794 -11.10 -38.33 -12.79
N VAL A 795 -9.92 -37.82 -12.46
CA VAL A 795 -9.42 -36.55 -13.03
C VAL A 795 -9.22 -36.68 -14.54
N TYR A 796 -8.67 -37.79 -15.03
CA TYR A 796 -8.47 -38.06 -16.45
C TYR A 796 -9.80 -38.24 -17.22
N LYS A 797 -10.76 -39.03 -16.71
CA LYS A 797 -12.08 -39.22 -17.33
C LYS A 797 -12.92 -37.93 -17.33
N ILE A 798 -12.91 -37.16 -16.25
CA ILE A 798 -13.76 -35.97 -16.11
C ILE A 798 -13.18 -34.79 -16.88
N TYR A 799 -11.85 -34.65 -16.92
CA TYR A 799 -11.23 -33.45 -17.49
C TYR A 799 -10.52 -33.66 -18.82
N PHE A 800 -10.20 -34.89 -19.24
CA PHE A 800 -9.36 -35.12 -20.43
C PHE A 800 -9.97 -36.06 -21.50
N LYS A 801 -11.12 -36.72 -21.25
CA LYS A 801 -11.72 -37.68 -22.20
C LYS A 801 -12.90 -37.17 -23.05
N ASN A 802 -13.37 -35.93 -22.87
CA ASN A 802 -14.45 -35.35 -23.71
C ASN A 802 -13.92 -34.57 -24.94
N SER A 803 -13.05 -35.17 -25.73
CA SER A 803 -12.63 -34.60 -27.04
C SER A 803 -12.75 -35.58 -28.20
N LEU A 804 -13.48 -36.68 -28.02
CA LEU A 804 -13.78 -37.63 -29.09
C LEU A 804 -15.22 -38.13 -28.91
N HIS A 805 -16.20 -37.30 -29.29
CA HIS A 805 -17.50 -37.67 -29.88
C HIS A 805 -18.45 -36.44 -29.84
N SER A 806 -18.30 -35.57 -30.84
CA SER A 806 -19.35 -34.72 -31.42
C SER A 806 -18.80 -34.08 -32.68
#